data_AF-A0A922Z827-F1
#
_entry.id   AF-A0A922Z827-F1
#
_cell.length_a   1.000
_cell.length_b   1.000
_cell.length_c   1.000
_cell.angle_alpha   90.00
_cell.angle_beta   90.00
_cell.angle_gamma   90.00
#
_symmetry.space_group_name_H-M   'P 1'
#
loop_
_entity.id
_entity.type
_entity.pdbx_description
1 polymer ?
#
loop_
_entity_poly.entity_id
_entity_poly.type
_entity_poly.pdbx_seq_one_letter_code
_entity_poly.pdbx_strand_id
1 'polypeptide(L)'
;MAMYEMKMSSTKRSRRSGQTLVIAILVLGVLLILGIAFAGIISRNITETGRSARRTVASDLATAGIKYAHNQMLNSASGADWRPDATALTAVGGVTKDPDASFLRPGSGFPVEIDPVNRPGFFVTDLGGPDYLGAYSRVGFDRGRALVRVRYSPSAYDQFSAATGALRELGRAKGHIVIESVGRAGALDDQGRIDPSQLLTESLRVTGFADGNAVRDGVGQLKAANNTITNSRTMIAFASVGFLESGRFISNIYELNRPAEIGFPTAGGAGLFTDQTNVGARYEGVNVATGINFGSNNSGASSIPVDQGRWDLLPGGASIYSNAPLEVHGVNRLVINRSLGENVTAVGGIKPANSSAELILSLFKLNNTTGNWDELNTGAGDPVTSPVTLTGNQMSSDNPNYTTVSGVLQDGRDAQDAQGYIRTTKRKDPPSITATNPQNGLNRYLELTQRTGRLNAAGDLIGQFGHGEGVYVDSNERGNRRGSDAGKGFDPQKSMPNDWLNPNNATSQGWQGPYYIPNAPHVQLLPDGFEIRRDNRSEKAFWVDPNGASSGSTYARYWVRNVGGVNYIVNNIANPTFDPLTGNFVTDGQIFNGVLMFEGDVRVRGVIPTDQQLTLVSMGSIYVEGSITKGVFEPWAGAMLTRPSRSMLALLAKDYVTVNTTMFFGPKVGESPRPKSTNPVPNTPNPIELDPSTDIVMSTEFVLNPVGNNPSTWQPFATSYAAADGTGVLPSWMIASVSGDDNGPAFLGLEISSQVFRDPTPATGSYLFPTDMNFFLTSVLTNGAAAAYPAPVPTNIPEYGLTDPTVNAYPKFESWAMPIFNPTAGAFAAYNPLARKLEATGANPFGGFDLATQHPTDFRFFLNPVGAQPSKNVLMARTAITPADVRIEAVMYAQNGSFFVIPGQWFNTNPDDLRTSFEQNYTPADNTDDLATAALDYGGGVNLDTAQQRRYERYGASPEMPFYGEPLAVRISIIGSIAENMPAPMSMQAEWLKKWGWMPRRIGGTGRVLPTAHVPGGVLAGQLTVPNMILNYDPVLATAAVPQNDTPTAPLEAIRLDSVGRILPPAPRLPVSPTLAYFGDINP
;
A
#
# COMPACT_ATOMS: atom_id res chain seq x y z
N MET A 1 -108.91 58.47 -21.77
CA MET A 1 -109.17 59.01 -20.42
C MET A 1 -107.88 58.86 -19.62
N ALA A 2 -107.02 59.89 -19.65
CA ALA A 2 -106.82 60.94 -18.62
C ALA A 2 -105.76 60.48 -17.59
N MET A 3 -104.49 60.95 -17.59
CA MET A 3 -103.91 62.29 -17.38
C MET A 3 -104.14 62.85 -15.95
N TYR A 4 -103.04 63.03 -15.17
CA TYR A 4 -102.65 64.13 -14.23
C TYR A 4 -101.59 63.64 -13.20
N GLU A 5 -100.33 64.15 -13.15
CA GLU A 5 -99.81 65.37 -12.46
C GLU A 5 -99.99 65.40 -10.92
N MET A 6 -99.12 65.91 -10.02
CA MET A 6 -97.76 66.48 -9.96
C MET A 6 -97.52 66.87 -8.47
N LYS A 7 -96.32 66.73 -7.86
CA LYS A 7 -95.61 67.81 -7.11
C LYS A 7 -94.32 67.41 -6.39
N MET A 8 -93.32 68.25 -6.61
CA MET A 8 -92.03 68.42 -5.91
C MET A 8 -92.16 68.83 -4.44
N SER A 9 -91.10 68.59 -3.66
CA SER A 9 -90.61 69.53 -2.65
C SER A 9 -89.09 69.62 -2.69
N SER A 10 -88.58 70.86 -2.67
CA SER A 10 -87.19 71.26 -2.93
C SER A 10 -86.34 71.25 -1.67
N THR A 11 -85.03 70.96 -1.78
CA THR A 11 -84.06 71.45 -0.80
C THR A 11 -82.81 72.00 -1.49
N LYS A 12 -82.52 73.27 -1.22
CA LYS A 12 -81.48 74.10 -1.83
C LYS A 12 -80.06 73.57 -1.61
N ARG A 13 -79.27 73.47 -2.69
CA ARG A 13 -77.80 73.37 -2.68
C ARG A 13 -77.20 74.73 -2.29
N SER A 14 -76.44 74.78 -1.18
CA SER A 14 -75.44 75.83 -0.95
C SER A 14 -74.08 75.30 -1.41
N ARG A 15 -73.46 75.98 -2.39
CA ARG A 15 -72.07 75.75 -2.79
C ARG A 15 -71.15 76.39 -1.75
N ARG A 16 -70.36 75.60 -1.03
CA ARG A 16 -69.15 76.08 -0.33
C ARG A 16 -67.94 75.83 -1.23
N SER A 17 -67.41 76.90 -1.82
CA SER A 17 -66.12 76.88 -2.52
C SER A 17 -64.98 76.88 -1.49
N GLY A 18 -64.29 75.75 -1.34
CA GLY A 18 -63.13 75.61 -0.45
C GLY A 18 -62.71 74.16 -0.15
N GLN A 19 -63.61 73.18 -0.30
CA GLN A 19 -63.33 71.77 0.01
C GLN A 19 -62.54 71.02 -1.08
N THR A 20 -62.66 71.42 -2.35
CA THR A 20 -61.99 70.75 -3.48
C THR A 20 -60.48 70.99 -3.48
N LEU A 21 -60.02 72.15 -3.00
CA LEU A 21 -58.59 72.49 -2.95
C LEU A 21 -57.85 71.70 -1.85
N VAL A 22 -58.49 71.50 -0.68
CA VAL A 22 -57.91 70.73 0.43
C VAL A 22 -57.81 69.24 0.08
N ILE A 23 -58.83 68.69 -0.59
CA ILE A 23 -58.78 67.31 -1.11
C ILE A 23 -57.71 67.17 -2.19
N ALA A 24 -57.58 68.14 -3.11
CA ALA A 24 -56.54 68.12 -4.13
C ALA A 24 -55.12 68.13 -3.52
N ILE A 25 -54.85 68.94 -2.48
CA ILE A 25 -53.56 68.99 -1.80
C ILE A 25 -53.27 67.71 -1.00
N LEU A 26 -54.27 67.14 -0.30
CA LEU A 26 -54.12 65.85 0.39
C LEU A 26 -53.83 64.71 -0.59
N VAL A 27 -54.52 64.68 -1.73
CA VAL A 27 -54.29 63.69 -2.79
C VAL A 27 -52.89 63.86 -3.39
N LEU A 28 -52.44 65.10 -3.63
CA LEU A 28 -51.09 65.38 -4.12
C LEU A 28 -50.02 64.97 -3.09
N GLY A 29 -50.26 65.20 -1.80
CA GLY A 29 -49.38 64.77 -0.71
C GLY A 29 -49.30 63.23 -0.58
N VAL A 30 -50.43 62.54 -0.68
CA VAL A 30 -50.47 61.07 -0.67
C VAL A 30 -49.79 60.48 -1.91
N LEU A 31 -49.99 61.08 -3.09
CA LEU A 31 -49.30 60.69 -4.33
C LEU A 31 -47.78 60.91 -4.25
N LEU A 32 -47.33 62.00 -3.60
CA LEU A 32 -45.90 62.25 -3.38
C LEU A 32 -45.28 61.18 -2.45
N ILE A 33 -45.96 60.85 -1.35
CA ILE A 33 -45.49 59.82 -0.40
C ILE A 33 -45.46 58.44 -1.08
N LEU A 34 -46.49 58.10 -1.86
CA LEU A 34 -46.50 56.87 -2.67
C LEU A 34 -45.39 56.85 -3.72
N GLY A 35 -45.12 57.99 -4.37
CA GLY A 35 -44.02 58.13 -5.33
C GLY A 35 -42.64 57.91 -4.69
N ILE A 36 -42.39 58.47 -3.50
CA ILE A 36 -41.14 58.28 -2.74
C ILE A 36 -41.02 56.83 -2.26
N ALA A 37 -42.10 56.24 -1.74
CA ALA A 37 -42.11 54.84 -1.31
C ALA A 37 -41.85 53.87 -2.47
N PHE A 38 -42.46 54.12 -3.63
CA PHE A 38 -42.26 53.33 -4.84
C PHE A 38 -40.83 53.45 -5.38
N ALA A 39 -40.27 54.66 -5.42
CA ALA A 39 -38.86 54.87 -5.79
C ALA A 39 -37.91 54.16 -4.82
N GLY A 40 -38.21 54.19 -3.51
CA GLY A 40 -37.46 53.46 -2.49
C GLY A 40 -37.51 51.94 -2.68
N ILE A 41 -38.68 51.38 -3.01
CA ILE A 41 -38.85 49.95 -3.29
C ILE A 41 -38.11 49.54 -4.58
N ILE A 42 -38.19 50.33 -5.65
CA ILE A 42 -37.44 50.07 -6.89
C ILE A 42 -35.93 50.12 -6.63
N SER A 43 -35.44 51.14 -5.93
CA SER A 43 -34.02 51.27 -5.60
C SER A 43 -33.54 50.08 -4.76
N ARG A 44 -34.34 49.65 -3.78
CA ARG A 44 -34.06 48.45 -2.98
C ARG A 44 -34.06 47.18 -3.83
N ASN A 45 -35.03 46.99 -4.71
CA ASN A 45 -35.08 45.82 -5.58
C ASN A 45 -33.90 45.80 -6.57
N ILE A 46 -33.54 46.93 -7.19
CA ILE A 46 -32.37 47.03 -8.08
C ILE A 46 -31.07 46.71 -7.32
N THR A 47 -30.92 47.21 -6.10
CA THR A 47 -29.72 46.94 -5.28
C THR A 47 -29.67 45.48 -4.80
N GLU A 48 -30.79 44.87 -4.42
CA GLU A 48 -30.88 43.45 -4.08
C GLU A 48 -30.63 42.55 -5.32
N THR A 49 -31.18 42.88 -6.48
CA THR A 49 -30.92 42.17 -7.74
C THR A 49 -29.45 42.29 -8.15
N GLY A 50 -28.85 43.47 -8.03
CA GLY A 50 -27.43 43.69 -8.29
C GLY A 50 -26.51 42.91 -7.34
N ARG A 51 -26.86 42.83 -6.05
CA ARG A 51 -26.15 41.99 -5.05
C ARG A 51 -26.29 40.50 -5.36
N SER A 52 -27.49 40.06 -5.75
CA SER A 52 -27.75 38.67 -6.15
C SER A 52 -26.91 38.28 -7.38
N ALA A 53 -26.91 39.10 -8.43
CA ALA A 53 -26.11 38.88 -9.63
C ALA A 53 -24.60 38.78 -9.32
N ARG A 54 -24.08 39.66 -8.45
CA ARG A 54 -22.67 39.63 -8.04
C ARG A 54 -22.32 38.38 -7.21
N ARG A 55 -23.24 37.90 -6.35
CA ARG A 55 -23.05 36.65 -5.61
C ARG A 55 -23.04 35.43 -6.54
N THR A 56 -23.88 35.42 -7.58
CA THR A 56 -23.85 34.39 -8.61
C THR A 56 -22.50 34.40 -9.35
N VAL A 57 -22.02 35.57 -9.78
CA VAL A 57 -20.69 35.69 -10.44
C VAL A 57 -19.57 35.23 -9.50
N ALA A 58 -19.60 35.61 -8.22
CA ALA A 58 -18.60 35.15 -7.25
C ALA A 58 -18.65 33.62 -7.05
N SER A 59 -19.85 33.02 -7.09
CA SER A 59 -20.00 31.56 -7.07
C SER A 59 -19.40 30.93 -8.32
N ASP A 60 -19.71 31.44 -9.51
CA ASP A 60 -19.17 30.91 -10.77
C ASP A 60 -17.65 31.00 -10.82
N LEU A 61 -17.08 32.12 -10.37
CA LEU A 61 -15.63 32.32 -10.26
C LEU A 61 -14.99 31.37 -9.24
N ALA A 62 -15.63 31.13 -8.10
CA ALA A 62 -15.13 30.18 -7.11
C ALA A 62 -15.10 28.75 -7.69
N THR A 63 -16.15 28.34 -8.40
CA THR A 63 -16.20 27.05 -9.11
C THR A 63 -15.16 26.96 -10.22
N ALA A 64 -14.96 28.04 -10.98
CA ALA A 64 -13.94 28.11 -12.03
C ALA A 64 -12.53 27.94 -11.44
N GLY A 65 -12.25 28.55 -10.29
CA GLY A 65 -10.99 28.35 -9.56
C GLY A 65 -10.75 26.91 -9.12
N ILE A 66 -11.79 26.22 -8.62
CA ILE A 66 -11.71 24.79 -8.26
C ILE A 66 -11.40 23.94 -9.51
N LYS A 67 -12.15 24.15 -10.59
CA LYS A 67 -11.96 23.41 -11.85
C LYS A 67 -10.59 23.66 -12.47
N TYR A 68 -10.07 24.88 -12.38
CA TYR A 68 -8.71 25.20 -12.81
C TYR A 68 -7.67 24.40 -12.01
N ALA A 69 -7.73 24.43 -10.68
CA ALA A 69 -6.82 23.68 -9.82
C ALA A 69 -6.87 22.18 -10.10
N HIS A 70 -8.08 21.63 -10.25
CA HIS A 70 -8.27 20.22 -10.57
C HIS A 70 -7.70 19.84 -11.93
N ASN A 71 -7.92 20.67 -12.95
CA ASN A 71 -7.35 20.44 -14.28
C ASN A 71 -5.82 20.40 -14.26
N GLN A 72 -5.19 21.27 -13.46
CA GLN A 72 -3.74 21.25 -13.27
C GLN A 72 -3.26 19.97 -12.58
N MET A 73 -3.98 19.46 -11.58
CA MET A 73 -3.65 18.19 -10.93
C MET A 73 -3.83 16.97 -11.84
N LEU A 74 -4.76 17.03 -12.79
CA LEU A 74 -4.98 15.97 -13.77
C LEU A 74 -3.91 15.97 -14.88
N ASN A 75 -3.57 17.14 -15.41
CA ASN A 75 -2.80 17.24 -16.66
C ASN A 75 -1.34 17.66 -16.48
N SER A 76 -0.96 18.29 -15.36
CA SER A 76 0.42 18.75 -15.17
C SER A 76 1.37 17.61 -14.78
N ALA A 77 2.66 17.85 -14.96
CA ALA A 77 3.73 16.97 -14.49
C ALA A 77 3.67 16.77 -12.95
N SER A 78 3.26 17.80 -12.20
CA SER A 78 3.27 17.75 -10.73
C SER A 78 2.19 16.83 -10.12
N GLY A 79 1.09 16.58 -10.83
CA GLY A 79 0.04 15.70 -10.34
C GLY A 79 -0.55 16.13 -8.99
N ALA A 80 -0.67 15.18 -8.06
CA ALA A 80 -1.13 15.42 -6.69
C ALA A 80 -0.25 16.42 -5.89
N ASP A 81 1.00 16.61 -6.30
CA ASP A 81 1.91 17.59 -5.70
C ASP A 81 1.73 19.00 -6.26
N TRP A 82 0.87 19.20 -7.27
CA TRP A 82 0.67 20.52 -7.87
C TRP A 82 0.12 21.52 -6.87
N ARG A 83 0.72 22.70 -6.81
CA ARG A 83 0.26 23.85 -6.02
C ARG A 83 0.30 25.09 -6.91
N PRO A 84 -0.63 26.04 -6.76
CA PRO A 84 -0.58 27.27 -7.54
C PRO A 84 0.60 28.13 -7.10
N ASP A 85 1.22 28.83 -8.06
CA ASP A 85 2.32 29.75 -7.78
C ASP A 85 1.86 30.89 -6.87
N ALA A 86 2.69 31.26 -5.89
CA ALA A 86 2.36 32.30 -4.95
C ALA A 86 2.20 33.65 -5.68
N THR A 87 1.06 34.33 -5.47
CA THR A 87 0.88 35.67 -6.01
C THR A 87 1.69 36.67 -5.20
N ALA A 88 2.60 37.37 -5.85
CA ALA A 88 3.39 38.42 -5.22
C ALA A 88 2.46 39.53 -4.68
N LEU A 89 2.60 39.82 -3.39
CA LEU A 89 1.86 40.89 -2.73
C LEU A 89 2.71 42.17 -2.73
N THR A 90 2.21 43.23 -3.33
CA THR A 90 2.87 44.54 -3.28
C THR A 90 2.66 45.16 -1.90
N ALA A 91 3.71 45.12 -1.06
CA ALA A 91 3.72 45.71 0.27
C ALA A 91 4.89 46.70 0.42
N VAL A 92 4.59 47.94 0.83
CA VAL A 92 5.60 48.97 1.11
C VAL A 92 5.72 49.11 2.62
N GLY A 93 6.91 48.86 3.19
CA GLY A 93 7.09 48.87 4.66
C GLY A 93 6.32 47.77 5.40
N GLY A 94 5.96 46.67 4.72
CA GLY A 94 5.21 45.55 5.28
C GLY A 94 3.70 45.76 5.38
N VAL A 95 3.16 46.85 4.83
CA VAL A 95 1.72 47.13 4.77
C VAL A 95 1.21 47.16 3.31
N THR A 96 -0.07 46.84 3.11
CA THR A 96 -0.72 46.86 1.79
C THR A 96 -2.17 47.35 1.87
N LYS A 97 -2.70 47.89 0.77
CA LYS A 97 -4.13 48.24 0.58
C LYS A 97 -4.88 47.22 -0.29
N ASP A 98 -4.23 46.11 -0.61
CA ASP A 98 -4.81 45.10 -1.46
C ASP A 98 -6.06 44.45 -0.80
N PRO A 99 -7.24 44.44 -1.45
CA PRO A 99 -8.47 43.82 -0.92
C PRO A 99 -8.38 42.31 -0.67
N ASP A 100 -7.40 41.62 -1.23
CA ASP A 100 -7.18 40.18 -1.01
C ASP A 100 -5.99 39.90 -0.08
N ALA A 101 -5.43 40.94 0.55
CA ALA A 101 -4.28 40.85 1.44
C ALA A 101 -4.41 39.76 2.51
N SER A 102 -5.62 39.54 3.05
CA SER A 102 -5.86 38.49 4.04
C SER A 102 -5.57 37.08 3.53
N PHE A 103 -5.77 36.85 2.23
CA PHE A 103 -5.60 35.54 1.58
C PHE A 103 -4.20 35.36 0.98
N LEU A 104 -3.62 36.44 0.44
CA LEU A 104 -2.30 36.40 -0.24
C LEU A 104 -1.11 36.56 0.70
N ARG A 105 -1.36 36.84 1.98
CA ARG A 105 -0.31 37.06 2.97
C ARG A 105 0.65 35.86 3.05
N PRO A 106 1.97 36.05 2.90
CA PRO A 106 2.93 34.98 3.10
C PRO A 106 3.04 34.60 4.59
N GLY A 107 3.53 33.39 4.86
CA GLY A 107 3.80 32.94 6.24
C GLY A 107 4.91 33.75 6.90
N SER A 108 4.73 34.03 8.19
CA SER A 108 5.78 34.64 9.02
C SER A 108 6.73 33.61 9.64
N GLY A 109 6.34 32.33 9.68
CA GLY A 109 7.10 31.26 10.33
C GLY A 109 7.04 31.28 11.86
N PHE A 110 6.39 32.27 12.47
CA PHE A 110 6.23 32.31 13.93
C PHE A 110 5.21 31.25 14.40
N PRO A 111 5.43 30.64 15.58
CA PRO A 111 4.39 29.88 16.26
C PRO A 111 3.30 30.85 16.77
N VAL A 112 2.05 30.61 16.39
CA VAL A 112 0.89 31.43 16.75
C VAL A 112 -0.09 30.60 17.57
N GLU A 113 -0.49 31.11 18.72
CA GLU A 113 -1.52 30.49 19.54
C GLU A 113 -2.91 30.86 19.01
N ILE A 114 -3.67 29.87 18.51
CA ILE A 114 -4.90 30.16 17.74
C ILE A 114 -6.11 30.42 18.64
N ASP A 115 -6.20 29.76 19.81
CA ASP A 115 -7.36 29.88 20.72
C ASP A 115 -6.91 29.87 22.19
N PRO A 116 -6.36 30.98 22.70
CA PRO A 116 -5.90 31.07 24.09
C PRO A 116 -7.02 30.93 25.12
N VAL A 117 -8.29 31.10 24.73
CA VAL A 117 -9.43 31.08 25.65
C VAL A 117 -9.91 29.66 25.89
N ASN A 118 -10.09 28.87 24.82
CA ASN A 118 -10.55 27.48 24.96
C ASN A 118 -9.39 26.49 24.96
N ARG A 119 -8.17 26.90 24.56
CA ARG A 119 -6.97 26.05 24.36
C ARG A 119 -5.66 26.77 24.65
N PRO A 120 -5.42 27.19 25.90
CA PRO A 120 -4.16 27.82 26.27
C PRO A 120 -2.97 26.88 25.95
N GLY A 121 -1.96 27.40 25.25
CA GLY A 121 -0.73 26.67 24.91
C GLY A 121 -0.76 25.87 23.60
N PHE A 122 -1.82 25.94 22.79
CA PHE A 122 -1.85 25.31 21.46
C PHE A 122 -1.33 26.24 20.37
N PHE A 123 -0.16 25.92 19.79
CA PHE A 123 0.52 26.73 18.77
C PHE A 123 0.46 26.08 17.38
N VAL A 124 0.34 26.90 16.34
CA VAL A 124 0.48 26.51 14.94
C VAL A 124 1.51 27.41 14.27
N THR A 125 2.41 26.83 13.48
CA THR A 125 3.36 27.60 12.67
C THR A 125 2.63 28.37 11.59
N ASP A 126 2.86 29.68 11.51
CA ASP A 126 2.20 30.52 10.52
C ASP A 126 2.78 30.35 9.10
N LEU A 127 2.05 29.62 8.26
CA LEU A 127 2.35 29.41 6.83
C LEU A 127 1.70 30.46 5.92
N GLY A 128 0.95 31.42 6.47
CA GLY A 128 0.30 32.49 5.72
C GLY A 128 -1.21 32.31 5.58
N GLY A 129 -1.83 33.21 4.81
CA GLY A 129 -3.29 33.26 4.68
C GLY A 129 -4.01 33.69 5.97
N PRO A 130 -5.35 33.57 6.00
CA PRO A 130 -6.18 34.04 7.10
C PRO A 130 -6.25 33.05 8.27
N ASP A 131 -5.94 31.78 8.05
CA ASP A 131 -6.05 30.68 9.02
C ASP A 131 -4.70 30.05 9.37
N TYR A 132 -3.60 30.68 8.94
CA TYR A 132 -2.22 30.22 9.16
C TYR A 132 -1.85 28.95 8.39
N LEU A 133 -2.74 28.42 7.54
CA LEU A 133 -2.55 27.16 6.81
C LEU A 133 -1.94 27.32 5.41
N GLY A 134 -1.49 28.52 5.05
CA GLY A 134 -0.87 28.80 3.77
C GLY A 134 -1.56 29.91 2.99
N ALA A 135 -0.79 30.67 2.21
CA ALA A 135 -1.31 31.68 1.31
C ALA A 135 -2.13 31.08 0.15
N TYR A 136 -3.07 31.87 -0.36
CA TYR A 136 -3.80 31.63 -1.61
C TYR A 136 -3.07 32.28 -2.78
N SER A 137 -3.43 31.86 -3.99
CA SER A 137 -2.94 32.43 -5.25
C SER A 137 -4.08 32.95 -6.10
N ARG A 138 -3.89 34.08 -6.77
CA ARG A 138 -4.83 34.66 -7.74
C ARG A 138 -4.80 33.91 -9.05
N VAL A 139 -6.00 33.58 -9.54
CA VAL A 139 -6.26 33.13 -10.90
C VAL A 139 -7.24 34.12 -11.53
N GLY A 140 -6.82 34.80 -12.60
CA GLY A 140 -7.61 35.81 -13.29
C GLY A 140 -8.63 35.21 -14.27
N PHE A 141 -9.80 35.85 -14.39
CA PHE A 141 -10.87 35.54 -15.34
C PHE A 141 -11.49 36.84 -15.87
N ASP A 142 -12.16 36.81 -17.01
CA ASP A 142 -12.72 38.02 -17.66
C ASP A 142 -13.62 38.89 -16.75
N ARG A 143 -14.36 38.26 -15.82
CA ARG A 143 -15.32 38.94 -14.93
C ARG A 143 -14.82 39.11 -13.49
N GLY A 144 -13.59 38.68 -13.20
CA GLY A 144 -13.05 38.75 -11.84
C GLY A 144 -11.86 37.83 -11.61
N ARG A 145 -11.75 37.31 -10.40
CA ARG A 145 -10.65 36.42 -10.01
C ARG A 145 -11.10 35.37 -9.01
N ALA A 146 -10.41 34.24 -9.01
CA ALA A 146 -10.50 33.26 -7.94
C ALA A 146 -9.20 33.27 -7.12
N LEU A 147 -9.32 33.25 -5.80
CA LEU A 147 -8.21 33.00 -4.90
C LEU A 147 -8.22 31.52 -4.59
N VAL A 148 -7.21 30.79 -5.05
CA VAL A 148 -7.14 29.33 -5.00
C VAL A 148 -6.04 28.90 -4.04
N ARG A 149 -6.34 27.91 -3.20
CA ARG A 149 -5.37 27.22 -2.36
C ARG A 149 -5.60 25.73 -2.45
N VAL A 150 -4.51 24.98 -2.65
CA VAL A 150 -4.51 23.51 -2.68
C VAL A 150 -3.68 23.03 -1.50
N ARG A 151 -4.22 22.10 -0.72
CA ARG A 151 -3.52 21.51 0.43
C ARG A 151 -3.81 20.02 0.49
N TYR A 152 -2.79 19.24 0.78
CA TYR A 152 -3.01 17.89 1.31
C TYR A 152 -3.15 18.04 2.82
N SER A 153 -4.37 17.89 3.31
CA SER A 153 -4.71 18.17 4.70
C SER A 153 -5.63 17.05 5.14
N PRO A 154 -5.07 15.87 5.47
CA PRO A 154 -5.83 14.64 5.68
C PRO A 154 -6.66 14.61 6.97
N SER A 155 -7.19 15.76 7.36
CA SER A 155 -7.57 16.22 8.68
C SER A 155 -6.37 16.37 9.61
N ALA A 156 -6.19 17.58 10.14
CA ALA A 156 -5.17 17.89 11.10
C ALA A 156 -5.40 17.03 12.36
N TYR A 157 -4.63 15.95 12.51
CA TYR A 157 -4.86 14.98 13.56
C TYR A 157 -4.45 15.52 14.95
N ASP A 158 -3.46 16.40 14.98
CA ASP A 158 -3.15 17.19 16.19
C ASP A 158 -4.27 18.18 16.57
N GLN A 159 -5.28 18.37 15.69
CA GLN A 159 -6.44 19.23 15.91
C GLN A 159 -7.73 18.47 16.24
N PHE A 160 -7.73 17.14 16.46
CA PHE A 160 -8.96 16.36 16.76
C PHE A 160 -9.75 16.85 17.99
N SER A 161 -9.15 17.70 18.83
CA SER A 161 -9.90 18.35 19.90
C SER A 161 -10.68 19.59 19.44
N ALA A 162 -10.33 20.30 18.35
CA ALA A 162 -11.16 21.33 17.71
C ALA A 162 -10.75 21.60 16.26
N ALA A 163 -11.73 21.47 15.39
CA ALA A 163 -11.68 21.97 14.03
C ALA A 163 -11.42 23.48 14.01
N THR A 164 -10.23 23.89 13.55
CA THR A 164 -10.03 25.22 12.99
C THR A 164 -10.15 25.12 11.47
N GLY A 165 -11.18 25.76 10.88
CA GLY A 165 -11.49 25.65 9.45
C GLY A 165 -12.97 25.35 9.20
N ALA A 166 -13.35 25.09 7.95
CA ALA A 166 -14.74 24.87 7.57
C ALA A 166 -15.29 23.45 7.90
N LEU A 167 -14.43 22.49 8.22
CA LEU A 167 -14.79 21.08 8.46
C LEU A 167 -15.09 20.84 9.96
N ARG A 168 -16.36 20.56 10.33
CA ARG A 168 -16.78 20.40 11.73
C ARG A 168 -16.51 19.01 12.34
N GLU A 169 -16.47 17.96 11.51
CA GLU A 169 -16.02 16.61 11.90
C GLU A 169 -14.68 16.34 11.22
N LEU A 170 -13.60 16.44 12.00
CA LEU A 170 -12.24 16.09 11.57
C LEU A 170 -12.19 14.56 11.36
N GLY A 171 -11.45 14.08 10.36
CA GLY A 171 -11.26 12.65 10.08
C GLY A 171 -11.91 12.13 8.80
N ARG A 172 -13.02 12.69 8.32
CA ARG A 172 -13.70 12.17 7.10
C ARG A 172 -13.02 12.53 5.78
N ALA A 173 -12.21 13.60 5.75
CA ALA A 173 -11.42 13.99 4.58
C ALA A 173 -10.01 13.36 4.58
N LYS A 174 -9.83 12.25 5.31
CA LYS A 174 -8.60 11.45 5.37
C LYS A 174 -8.14 11.10 3.95
N GLY A 175 -6.85 11.33 3.66
CA GLY A 175 -6.25 10.99 2.36
C GLY A 175 -6.68 11.85 1.16
N HIS A 176 -7.52 12.88 1.33
CA HIS A 176 -8.00 13.73 0.23
C HIS A 176 -7.15 15.00 0.05
N ILE A 177 -7.10 15.49 -1.19
CA ILE A 177 -6.57 16.82 -1.51
C ILE A 177 -7.71 17.83 -1.39
N VAL A 178 -7.51 18.86 -0.57
CA VAL A 178 -8.48 19.92 -0.35
C VAL A 178 -8.17 21.09 -1.28
N ILE A 179 -9.16 21.49 -2.07
CA ILE A 179 -9.13 22.66 -2.94
C ILE A 179 -10.06 23.71 -2.34
N GLU A 180 -9.51 24.86 -1.97
CA GLU A 180 -10.27 25.99 -1.46
C GLU A 180 -10.22 27.11 -2.50
N SER A 181 -11.37 27.68 -2.82
CA SER A 181 -11.49 28.75 -3.80
C SER A 181 -12.40 29.85 -3.29
N VAL A 182 -11.93 31.10 -3.36
CA VAL A 182 -12.72 32.29 -3.05
C VAL A 182 -12.89 33.11 -4.32
N GLY A 183 -14.10 33.12 -4.86
CA GLY A 183 -14.44 33.91 -6.04
C GLY A 183 -14.72 35.36 -5.67
N ARG A 184 -14.16 36.28 -6.44
CA ARG A 184 -14.35 37.73 -6.29
C ARG A 184 -14.66 38.40 -7.61
N ALA A 185 -15.79 39.10 -7.67
CA ALA A 185 -16.17 39.90 -8.82
C ALA A 185 -15.29 41.16 -8.94
N GLY A 186 -15.00 41.57 -10.17
CA GLY A 186 -14.20 42.77 -10.48
C GLY A 186 -12.90 42.43 -11.19
N ALA A 187 -12.76 42.91 -12.43
CA ALA A 187 -11.62 42.64 -13.31
C ALA A 187 -10.32 43.26 -12.77
N LEU A 188 -9.21 42.60 -13.05
CA LEU A 188 -7.86 43.17 -12.93
C LEU A 188 -7.52 43.78 -14.29
N ASP A 189 -6.74 44.86 -14.32
CA ASP A 189 -6.19 45.33 -15.59
C ASP A 189 -5.14 44.35 -16.16
N ASP A 190 -4.73 44.55 -17.42
CA ASP A 190 -3.75 43.69 -18.11
C ASP A 190 -2.35 43.67 -17.43
N GLN A 191 -2.15 44.49 -16.40
CA GLN A 191 -0.94 44.60 -15.59
C GLN A 191 -1.13 43.99 -14.19
N GLY A 192 -2.25 43.32 -13.93
CA GLY A 192 -2.61 42.71 -12.65
C GLY A 192 -2.93 43.73 -11.55
N ARG A 193 -3.16 45.00 -11.90
CA ARG A 193 -3.48 46.06 -10.95
C ARG A 193 -4.97 46.04 -10.66
N ILE A 194 -5.27 46.27 -9.39
CA ILE A 194 -6.61 46.30 -8.85
C ILE A 194 -7.17 47.70 -9.08
N ASP A 195 -8.41 47.78 -9.59
CA ASP A 195 -9.15 49.04 -9.69
C ASP A 195 -9.02 49.84 -8.37
N PRO A 196 -8.57 51.11 -8.40
CA PRO A 196 -8.46 51.95 -7.22
C PRO A 196 -9.75 52.02 -6.37
N SER A 197 -10.92 51.81 -6.97
CA SER A 197 -12.22 51.77 -6.28
C SER A 197 -12.41 50.52 -5.39
N GLN A 198 -11.59 49.48 -5.59
CA GLN A 198 -11.64 48.21 -4.88
C GLN A 198 -10.54 48.07 -3.81
N LEU A 199 -9.70 49.09 -3.62
CA LEU A 199 -8.66 49.09 -2.59
C LEU A 199 -9.26 49.22 -1.19
N LEU A 200 -8.58 48.65 -0.20
CA LEU A 200 -8.91 48.85 1.20
C LEU A 200 -8.73 50.32 1.58
N THR A 201 -9.64 50.83 2.42
CA THR A 201 -9.61 52.21 2.91
C THR A 201 -8.33 52.50 3.70
N GLU A 202 -7.83 51.52 4.46
CA GLU A 202 -6.64 51.59 5.30
C GLU A 202 -5.56 50.60 4.81
N SER A 203 -4.29 50.94 5.04
CA SER A 203 -3.17 50.04 4.77
C SER A 203 -2.93 49.12 5.97
N LEU A 204 -2.99 47.81 5.75
CA LEU A 204 -2.89 46.80 6.80
C LEU A 204 -1.56 46.05 6.73
N ARG A 205 -1.00 45.68 7.89
CA ARG A 205 0.26 44.95 7.99
C ARG A 205 0.09 43.48 7.58
N VAL A 206 1.00 43.01 6.74
CA VAL A 206 1.00 41.67 6.12
C VAL A 206 2.33 40.95 6.31
N THR A 207 3.42 41.67 6.53
CA THR A 207 4.76 41.12 6.79
C THR A 207 5.51 41.97 7.81
N GLY A 208 6.65 41.47 8.32
CA GLY A 208 7.47 42.19 9.31
C GLY A 208 6.84 42.25 10.69
N PHE A 209 6.14 41.19 11.11
CA PHE A 209 5.65 41.04 12.48
C PHE A 209 6.80 40.79 13.45
N ALA A 210 6.65 41.21 14.70
CA ALA A 210 7.68 41.06 15.72
C ALA A 210 7.67 39.68 16.39
N ASP A 211 6.47 39.11 16.60
CA ASP A 211 6.24 37.82 17.25
C ASP A 211 4.87 37.23 16.84
N GLY A 212 4.54 36.04 17.35
CA GLY A 212 3.27 35.37 17.07
C GLY A 212 2.02 36.11 17.58
N ASN A 213 2.14 36.96 18.60
CA ASN A 213 1.02 37.77 19.08
C ASN A 213 0.71 38.90 18.09
N ALA A 214 1.74 39.59 17.61
CA ALA A 214 1.62 40.60 16.57
C ALA A 214 1.06 40.04 15.27
N VAL A 215 1.40 38.78 14.93
CA VAL A 215 0.79 38.07 13.79
C VAL A 215 -0.70 37.86 14.02
N ARG A 216 -1.10 37.36 15.19
CA ARG A 216 -2.51 37.12 15.55
C ARG A 216 -3.35 38.41 15.47
N ASP A 217 -2.86 39.51 16.03
CA ASP A 217 -3.54 40.80 16.00
C ASP A 217 -3.65 41.35 14.57
N GLY A 218 -2.56 41.30 13.80
CA GLY A 218 -2.54 41.74 12.40
C GLY A 218 -3.48 40.92 11.51
N VAL A 219 -3.52 39.59 11.69
CA VAL A 219 -4.47 38.71 10.98
C VAL A 219 -5.91 38.99 11.42
N GLY A 220 -6.15 39.32 12.68
CA GLY A 220 -7.44 39.79 13.18
C GLY A 220 -7.94 41.03 12.44
N GLN A 221 -7.08 42.03 12.26
CA GLN A 221 -7.41 43.25 11.49
C GLN A 221 -7.69 42.96 10.01
N LEU A 222 -6.88 42.10 9.38
CA LEU A 222 -7.10 41.66 8.00
C LEU A 222 -8.44 40.93 7.82
N LYS A 223 -8.82 40.06 8.77
CA LYS A 223 -10.13 39.38 8.77
C LYS A 223 -11.27 40.38 8.90
N ALA A 224 -11.15 41.34 9.81
CA ALA A 224 -12.18 42.36 10.00
C ALA A 224 -12.39 43.20 8.73
N ALA A 225 -11.31 43.63 8.08
CA ALA A 225 -11.38 44.34 6.80
C ALA A 225 -11.99 43.46 5.70
N ASN A 226 -11.61 42.19 5.61
CA ASN A 226 -12.16 41.26 4.64
C ASN A 226 -13.67 41.05 4.80
N ASN A 227 -14.19 41.02 6.03
CA ASN A 227 -15.63 40.84 6.29
C ASN A 227 -16.50 42.00 5.78
N THR A 228 -15.91 43.16 5.49
CA THR A 228 -16.64 44.29 4.87
C THR A 228 -16.91 44.06 3.37
N ILE A 229 -16.24 43.10 2.74
CA ILE A 229 -16.33 42.83 1.30
C ILE A 229 -17.50 41.90 1.01
N THR A 230 -18.58 42.46 0.46
CA THR A 230 -19.87 41.76 0.26
C THR A 230 -20.00 40.93 -1.03
N ASN A 231 -19.02 41.01 -1.95
CA ASN A 231 -19.04 40.35 -3.27
C ASN A 231 -18.07 39.15 -3.34
N SER A 232 -18.05 38.30 -2.31
CA SER A 232 -17.18 37.12 -2.27
C SER A 232 -17.96 35.84 -1.93
N ARG A 233 -17.51 34.70 -2.45
CA ARG A 233 -18.03 33.37 -2.11
C ARG A 233 -16.88 32.38 -1.97
N THR A 234 -16.86 31.65 -0.87
CA THR A 234 -15.92 30.54 -0.64
C THR A 234 -16.56 29.23 -1.02
N MET A 235 -15.83 28.38 -1.74
CA MET A 235 -16.16 26.99 -1.98
C MET A 235 -14.96 26.10 -1.68
N ILE A 236 -15.28 24.87 -1.28
CA ILE A 236 -14.28 23.85 -0.93
C ILE A 236 -14.67 22.59 -1.70
N ALA A 237 -13.69 21.97 -2.32
CA ALA A 237 -13.82 20.68 -2.97
C ALA A 237 -12.72 19.73 -2.51
N PHE A 238 -13.00 18.44 -2.62
CA PHE A 238 -12.10 17.34 -2.32
C PHE A 238 -11.78 16.62 -3.63
N ALA A 239 -10.50 16.56 -3.96
CA ALA A 239 -9.99 15.72 -5.03
C ALA A 239 -9.40 14.45 -4.40
N SER A 240 -9.78 13.31 -4.95
CA SER A 240 -9.28 12.03 -4.49
C SER A 240 -8.06 11.59 -5.30
N VAL A 241 -7.10 10.94 -4.64
CA VAL A 241 -6.03 10.20 -5.31
C VAL A 241 -6.52 8.82 -5.74
N GLY A 242 -7.51 8.24 -5.05
CA GLY A 242 -8.18 7.00 -5.42
C GLY A 242 -7.85 5.86 -4.47
N PHE A 243 -6.56 5.71 -4.19
CA PHE A 243 -5.96 4.59 -3.47
C PHE A 243 -5.24 4.99 -2.18
N LEU A 244 -5.30 6.27 -1.80
CA LEU A 244 -4.82 6.70 -0.48
C LEU A 244 -5.94 6.66 0.57
N GLU A 245 -7.20 6.69 0.16
CA GLU A 245 -8.33 6.87 1.09
C GLU A 245 -8.89 5.55 1.63
N SER A 246 -8.72 4.46 0.88
CA SER A 246 -9.21 3.15 1.27
C SER A 246 -8.14 2.05 1.28
N GLY A 247 -8.33 1.04 2.12
CA GLY A 247 -7.49 -0.16 2.13
C GLY A 247 -7.59 -0.93 0.81
N ARG A 248 -8.80 -0.99 0.24
CA ARG A 248 -9.06 -1.54 -1.09
C ARG A 248 -9.93 -0.60 -1.94
N PHE A 249 -9.54 -0.37 -3.19
CA PHE A 249 -10.34 0.36 -4.18
C PHE A 249 -10.50 -0.46 -5.46
N ILE A 250 -11.75 -0.70 -5.86
CA ILE A 250 -12.10 -1.42 -7.09
C ILE A 250 -12.72 -0.43 -8.06
N SER A 251 -11.99 -0.10 -9.12
CA SER A 251 -12.36 1.05 -9.95
C SER A 251 -13.36 0.76 -11.05
N ASN A 252 -13.47 -0.49 -11.53
CA ASN A 252 -14.32 -0.91 -12.65
C ASN A 252 -14.29 0.10 -13.82
N ILE A 253 -13.08 0.42 -14.31
CA ILE A 253 -12.84 1.46 -15.31
C ILE A 253 -13.61 1.19 -16.62
N TYR A 254 -13.80 -0.08 -16.94
CA TYR A 254 -14.52 -0.55 -18.13
C TYR A 254 -16.01 -0.82 -17.91
N GLU A 255 -16.54 -0.47 -16.73
CA GLU A 255 -17.97 -0.61 -16.41
C GLU A 255 -18.51 -2.02 -16.68
N LEU A 256 -17.74 -3.03 -16.28
CA LEU A 256 -18.15 -4.42 -16.42
C LEU A 256 -19.39 -4.69 -15.54
N ASN A 257 -20.33 -5.47 -16.07
CA ASN A 257 -21.53 -5.88 -15.36
C ASN A 257 -21.30 -7.01 -14.34
N ARG A 258 -20.11 -7.65 -14.36
CA ARG A 258 -19.79 -8.70 -13.39
C ARG A 258 -19.53 -8.08 -12.01
N PRO A 259 -19.97 -8.71 -10.91
CA PRO A 259 -19.61 -8.26 -9.58
C PRO A 259 -18.10 -8.41 -9.34
N ALA A 260 -17.58 -7.57 -8.45
CA ALA A 260 -16.28 -7.74 -7.85
C ALA A 260 -16.37 -8.82 -6.77
N GLU A 261 -15.62 -9.89 -6.94
CA GLU A 261 -15.62 -11.03 -6.04
C GLU A 261 -14.48 -10.89 -5.03
N ILE A 262 -14.80 -10.90 -3.74
CA ILE A 262 -13.84 -10.81 -2.64
C ILE A 262 -14.03 -11.96 -1.66
N GLY A 263 -12.98 -12.26 -0.90
CA GLY A 263 -13.02 -13.26 0.17
C GLY A 263 -12.46 -14.61 -0.26
N PHE A 264 -12.74 -15.62 0.56
CA PHE A 264 -12.30 -17.00 0.33
C PHE A 264 -13.51 -17.80 -0.16
N PRO A 265 -13.49 -18.44 -1.34
CA PRO A 265 -14.64 -19.17 -1.87
C PRO A 265 -15.03 -20.29 -0.92
N THR A 266 -16.33 -20.59 -0.80
CA THR A 266 -16.84 -21.66 0.06
C THR A 266 -17.93 -22.48 -0.64
N ALA A 267 -17.99 -23.82 -0.44
CA ALA A 267 -18.96 -24.69 -1.15
C ALA A 267 -20.28 -24.94 -0.37
N GLY A 268 -20.28 -24.86 0.96
CA GLY A 268 -21.53 -24.88 1.75
C GLY A 268 -21.38 -25.17 3.24
N GLY A 269 -22.44 -24.81 3.99
CA GLY A 269 -22.66 -25.08 5.42
C GLY A 269 -21.80 -24.25 6.38
N ALA A 270 -22.43 -23.39 7.19
CA ALA A 270 -21.80 -22.77 8.35
C ALA A 270 -21.54 -23.82 9.44
N GLY A 271 -20.30 -24.28 9.53
CA GLY A 271 -19.82 -25.19 10.56
C GLY A 271 -18.31 -25.32 10.45
N LEU A 272 -17.60 -25.33 11.58
CA LEU A 272 -16.12 -25.32 11.67
C LEU A 272 -15.42 -26.48 10.94
N PHE A 273 -16.15 -27.42 10.31
CA PHE A 273 -15.62 -28.66 9.73
C PHE A 273 -16.33 -29.21 8.46
N THR A 274 -17.14 -28.43 7.73
CA THR A 274 -17.74 -28.87 6.43
C THR A 274 -16.95 -28.36 5.20
N ASP A 275 -17.23 -28.82 3.97
CA ASP A 275 -16.58 -28.28 2.74
C ASP A 275 -16.91 -26.82 2.51
N GLN A 276 -16.10 -25.99 3.13
CA GLN A 276 -16.22 -24.56 3.08
C GLN A 276 -15.29 -23.96 2.04
N THR A 277 -14.81 -24.67 1.00
CA THR A 277 -13.92 -24.01 0.03
C THR A 277 -14.38 -24.03 -1.42
N ASN A 278 -14.88 -25.17 -1.90
CA ASN A 278 -14.92 -25.46 -3.35
C ASN A 278 -13.55 -25.28 -4.05
N VAL A 279 -12.46 -25.06 -3.29
CA VAL A 279 -11.06 -25.00 -3.75
C VAL A 279 -10.44 -26.40 -3.70
N GLY A 280 -11.13 -27.36 -3.05
CA GLY A 280 -10.70 -28.74 -2.90
C GLY A 280 -9.47 -28.88 -1.99
N ALA A 281 -9.28 -27.97 -1.03
CA ALA A 281 -8.23 -28.05 -0.02
C ALA A 281 -8.76 -28.75 1.24
N ARG A 282 -8.03 -29.77 1.71
CA ARG A 282 -8.36 -30.56 2.90
C ARG A 282 -7.16 -30.65 3.82
N TYR A 283 -7.41 -30.59 5.12
CA TYR A 283 -6.39 -30.70 6.17
C TYR A 283 -6.98 -31.48 7.35
N GLU A 284 -6.24 -32.49 7.85
CA GLU A 284 -6.68 -33.42 8.92
C GLU A 284 -8.09 -34.02 8.64
N GLY A 285 -8.35 -34.41 7.38
CA GLY A 285 -9.63 -35.01 6.95
C GLY A 285 -10.81 -34.02 6.79
N VAL A 286 -10.61 -32.77 7.17
CA VAL A 286 -11.61 -31.69 7.13
C VAL A 286 -11.29 -30.76 5.97
N ASN A 287 -12.30 -30.10 5.40
CA ASN A 287 -12.03 -29.07 4.40
C ASN A 287 -11.55 -27.78 5.08
N VAL A 288 -10.64 -27.08 4.41
CA VAL A 288 -10.07 -25.85 4.96
C VAL A 288 -11.18 -24.81 5.17
N ALA A 289 -11.17 -24.13 6.31
CA ALA A 289 -12.17 -23.12 6.64
C ALA A 289 -11.42 -21.90 7.19
N THR A 290 -11.02 -21.01 6.29
CA THR A 290 -10.29 -19.78 6.68
C THR A 290 -11.06 -18.53 6.25
N GLY A 291 -10.96 -17.49 7.07
CA GLY A 291 -11.45 -16.17 6.73
C GLY A 291 -10.34 -15.27 6.20
N ILE A 292 -10.70 -14.23 5.46
CA ILE A 292 -9.77 -13.14 5.12
C ILE A 292 -9.95 -12.03 6.16
N ASN A 293 -8.82 -11.55 6.69
CA ASN A 293 -8.79 -10.42 7.60
C ASN A 293 -8.35 -9.17 6.86
N PHE A 294 -9.12 -8.11 7.01
CA PHE A 294 -8.82 -6.77 6.51
C PHE A 294 -8.71 -5.81 7.68
N GLY A 295 -7.70 -4.96 7.64
CA GLY A 295 -7.38 -4.05 8.73
C GLY A 295 -6.89 -4.79 9.97
N SER A 296 -6.55 -4.03 11.00
CA SER A 296 -6.04 -4.62 12.24
C SER A 296 -6.55 -3.89 13.47
N ASN A 297 -6.69 -4.66 14.56
CA ASN A 297 -6.59 -4.16 15.94
C ASN A 297 -5.35 -4.82 16.56
N ASN A 298 -4.20 -4.17 16.40
CA ASN A 298 -2.91 -4.71 16.87
C ASN A 298 -2.85 -4.89 18.39
N SER A 299 -3.72 -4.21 19.15
CA SER A 299 -3.76 -4.31 20.62
C SER A 299 -4.60 -5.48 21.14
N GLY A 300 -5.54 -5.99 20.33
CA GLY A 300 -6.58 -6.92 20.79
C GLY A 300 -7.52 -6.37 21.86
N ALA A 301 -7.38 -5.09 22.25
CA ALA A 301 -8.17 -4.45 23.29
C ALA A 301 -9.42 -3.78 22.70
N SER A 302 -10.51 -3.78 23.46
CA SER A 302 -11.77 -3.08 23.10
C SER A 302 -11.75 -1.58 23.43
N SER A 303 -10.70 -1.06 24.06
CA SER A 303 -10.48 0.37 24.28
C SER A 303 -8.98 0.67 24.20
N ILE A 304 -8.60 1.61 23.34
CA ILE A 304 -7.22 1.94 23.02
C ILE A 304 -7.05 3.46 23.22
N PRO A 305 -6.17 3.93 24.10
CA PRO A 305 -5.93 5.36 24.25
C PRO A 305 -5.53 6.03 22.93
N VAL A 306 -6.07 7.21 22.66
CA VAL A 306 -5.62 8.07 21.54
C VAL A 306 -4.33 8.71 21.96
N ASP A 307 -3.26 7.95 21.77
CA ASP A 307 -1.92 8.37 22.12
C ASP A 307 -1.30 9.06 20.89
N GLN A 308 -0.87 10.31 21.05
CA GLN A 308 -0.46 11.19 19.94
C GLN A 308 0.74 10.64 19.13
N GLY A 309 1.47 9.67 19.67
CA GLY A 309 2.65 9.05 19.10
C GLY A 309 2.57 7.56 18.78
N ARG A 310 1.45 6.85 18.98
CA ARG A 310 1.34 5.38 18.74
C ARG A 310 0.37 5.01 17.62
N TRP A 311 0.79 5.27 16.37
CA TRP A 311 0.01 4.94 15.16
C TRP A 311 -0.04 3.45 14.85
N ASP A 312 0.90 2.69 15.40
CA ASP A 312 0.91 1.23 15.40
C ASP A 312 -0.32 0.62 16.08
N LEU A 313 -1.01 1.37 16.94
CA LEU A 313 -2.18 0.91 17.67
C LEU A 313 -3.51 1.44 17.12
N LEU A 314 -3.51 2.25 16.05
CA LEU A 314 -4.73 2.79 15.48
C LEU A 314 -5.60 1.64 14.94
N PRO A 315 -6.79 1.38 15.53
CA PRO A 315 -7.67 0.36 14.99
C PRO A 315 -8.29 0.86 13.70
N GLY A 316 -8.43 -0.01 12.71
CA GLY A 316 -9.08 0.30 11.44
C GLY A 316 -8.32 -0.22 10.23
N GLY A 317 -8.55 0.44 9.09
CA GLY A 317 -7.82 0.19 7.86
C GLY A 317 -8.45 -0.85 6.92
N ALA A 318 -9.68 -1.28 7.19
CA ALA A 318 -10.38 -2.26 6.38
C ALA A 318 -11.37 -1.66 5.38
N SER A 319 -11.26 -0.36 5.06
CA SER A 319 -12.20 0.30 4.16
C SER A 319 -12.11 -0.25 2.73
N ILE A 320 -13.29 -0.46 2.13
CA ILE A 320 -13.44 -0.99 0.77
C ILE A 320 -14.34 -0.05 0.00
N TYR A 321 -13.87 0.42 -1.16
CA TYR A 321 -14.68 1.19 -2.08
C TYR A 321 -14.74 0.49 -3.44
N SER A 322 -15.93 0.15 -3.89
CA SER A 322 -16.14 -0.59 -5.15
C SER A 322 -17.08 0.14 -6.08
N ASN A 323 -16.60 0.48 -7.27
CA ASN A 323 -17.45 0.97 -8.37
C ASN A 323 -18.26 -0.15 -9.03
N ALA A 324 -17.96 -1.42 -8.74
CA ALA A 324 -18.74 -2.58 -9.16
C ALA A 324 -19.66 -3.07 -8.01
N PRO A 325 -20.74 -3.83 -8.31
CA PRO A 325 -21.43 -4.62 -7.30
C PRO A 325 -20.44 -5.54 -6.58
N LEU A 326 -20.65 -5.81 -5.30
CA LEU A 326 -19.75 -6.63 -4.49
C LEU A 326 -20.38 -8.01 -4.23
N GLU A 327 -19.62 -9.06 -4.50
CA GLU A 327 -19.97 -10.44 -4.16
C GLU A 327 -18.98 -10.96 -3.11
N VAL A 328 -19.51 -11.31 -1.94
CA VAL A 328 -18.73 -11.69 -0.77
C VAL A 328 -18.69 -13.20 -0.64
N HIS A 329 -17.49 -13.77 -0.66
CA HIS A 329 -17.23 -15.19 -0.49
C HIS A 329 -16.66 -15.50 0.89
N GLY A 330 -17.19 -16.53 1.53
CA GLY A 330 -16.70 -17.01 2.82
C GLY A 330 -16.74 -15.98 3.93
N VAL A 331 -15.86 -16.15 4.92
CA VAL A 331 -15.81 -15.29 6.11
C VAL A 331 -14.83 -14.15 5.87
N ASN A 332 -15.32 -12.91 5.93
CA ASN A 332 -14.50 -11.70 5.81
C ASN A 332 -14.60 -10.91 7.11
N ARG A 333 -13.46 -10.69 7.78
CA ARG A 333 -13.38 -9.92 9.03
C ARG A 333 -12.75 -8.57 8.74
N LEU A 334 -13.46 -7.49 9.01
CA LEU A 334 -13.03 -6.13 8.72
C LEU A 334 -13.03 -5.31 10.02
N VAL A 335 -11.91 -4.65 10.31
CA VAL A 335 -11.80 -3.66 11.37
C VAL A 335 -11.96 -2.26 10.79
N ILE A 336 -13.02 -1.56 11.17
CA ILE A 336 -13.43 -0.27 10.59
C ILE A 336 -13.38 0.82 11.64
N ASN A 337 -12.73 1.94 11.33
CA ASN A 337 -12.72 3.13 12.16
C ASN A 337 -13.64 4.23 11.62
N ARG A 338 -14.78 4.41 12.30
CA ARG A 338 -15.84 5.32 11.85
C ARG A 338 -15.45 6.78 11.96
N SER A 339 -14.63 7.18 12.93
CA SER A 339 -14.20 8.57 13.04
C SER A 339 -13.25 8.99 11.91
N LEU A 340 -12.63 8.01 11.25
CA LEU A 340 -11.77 8.22 10.08
C LEU A 340 -12.52 8.16 8.76
N GLY A 341 -13.86 8.03 8.79
CA GLY A 341 -14.69 7.91 7.59
C GLY A 341 -14.55 6.58 6.87
N GLU A 342 -14.04 5.54 7.54
CA GLU A 342 -13.90 4.21 6.92
C GLU A 342 -15.27 3.54 6.78
N ASN A 343 -15.49 2.94 5.61
CA ASN A 343 -16.73 2.27 5.23
C ASN A 343 -16.47 1.12 4.25
N VAL A 344 -17.50 0.32 4.03
CA VAL A 344 -17.58 -0.70 2.98
C VAL A 344 -18.68 -0.26 2.02
N THR A 345 -18.28 0.18 0.84
CA THR A 345 -19.15 0.87 -0.10
C THR A 345 -19.10 0.19 -1.46
N ALA A 346 -20.27 -0.12 -2.02
CA ALA A 346 -20.42 -0.59 -3.38
C ALA A 346 -21.43 0.28 -4.13
N VAL A 347 -21.06 0.77 -5.32
CA VAL A 347 -21.97 1.53 -6.21
C VAL A 347 -23.11 0.64 -6.72
N GLY A 348 -22.89 -0.67 -6.75
CA GLY A 348 -23.93 -1.66 -7.02
C GLY A 348 -24.51 -2.29 -5.75
N GLY A 349 -25.20 -3.42 -5.94
CA GLY A 349 -25.63 -4.25 -4.80
C GLY A 349 -24.46 -4.98 -4.14
N ILE A 350 -24.59 -5.25 -2.85
CA ILE A 350 -23.77 -6.17 -2.08
C ILE A 350 -24.57 -7.45 -1.94
N LYS A 351 -23.96 -8.59 -2.29
CA LYS A 351 -24.62 -9.89 -2.16
C LYS A 351 -23.67 -10.96 -1.59
N PRO A 352 -24.20 -11.93 -0.84
CA PRO A 352 -23.45 -13.13 -0.51
C PRO A 352 -23.25 -13.99 -1.78
N ALA A 353 -22.09 -14.65 -1.89
CA ALA A 353 -21.88 -15.68 -2.92
C ALA A 353 -22.71 -16.94 -2.67
N ASN A 354 -22.97 -17.26 -1.39
CA ASN A 354 -23.79 -18.39 -0.95
C ASN A 354 -24.32 -18.14 0.48
N SER A 355 -25.15 -19.04 1.02
CA SER A 355 -25.70 -18.93 2.37
C SER A 355 -24.67 -18.98 3.52
N SER A 356 -23.42 -19.37 3.21
CA SER A 356 -22.30 -19.51 4.16
C SER A 356 -21.32 -18.32 4.11
N ALA A 357 -21.61 -17.31 3.29
CA ALA A 357 -20.83 -16.07 3.27
C ALA A 357 -21.16 -15.23 4.52
N GLU A 358 -20.12 -14.73 5.17
CA GLU A 358 -20.22 -13.90 6.38
C GLU A 358 -19.35 -12.66 6.22
N LEU A 359 -19.93 -11.52 6.61
CA LEU A 359 -19.22 -10.26 6.77
C LEU A 359 -19.25 -9.88 8.25
N ILE A 360 -18.08 -9.89 8.88
CA ILE A 360 -17.90 -9.57 10.31
C ILE A 360 -17.23 -8.20 10.39
N LEU A 361 -17.91 -7.23 10.99
CA LEU A 361 -17.45 -5.84 11.12
C LEU A 361 -17.15 -5.52 12.58
N SER A 362 -15.88 -5.29 12.90
CA SER A 362 -15.46 -4.72 14.19
C SER A 362 -15.38 -3.21 14.06
N LEU A 363 -16.18 -2.48 14.85
CA LEU A 363 -16.37 -1.04 14.69
C LEU A 363 -15.71 -0.28 15.84
N PHE A 364 -14.83 0.66 15.48
CA PHE A 364 -14.17 1.57 16.42
C PHE A 364 -14.61 3.02 16.19
N LYS A 365 -14.64 3.80 17.26
CA LYS A 365 -14.93 5.23 17.23
C LYS A 365 -14.09 5.97 18.27
N LEU A 366 -13.71 7.20 17.94
CA LEU A 366 -13.12 8.16 18.87
C LEU A 366 -14.15 8.58 19.93
N ASN A 367 -13.83 8.33 21.19
CA ASN A 367 -14.53 8.87 22.34
C ASN A 367 -13.86 10.16 22.78
N ASN A 368 -14.46 11.30 22.41
CA ASN A 368 -13.93 12.63 22.73
C ASN A 368 -13.90 12.95 24.24
N THR A 369 -14.59 12.17 25.08
CA THR A 369 -14.62 12.39 26.53
C THR A 369 -13.43 11.73 27.22
N THR A 370 -13.11 10.49 26.82
CA THR A 370 -12.00 9.72 27.39
C THR A 370 -10.69 9.93 26.63
N GLY A 371 -10.77 10.41 25.37
CA GLY A 371 -9.62 10.45 24.49
C GLY A 371 -9.16 9.06 24.05
N ASN A 372 -10.08 8.09 23.92
CA ASN A 372 -9.78 6.72 23.50
C ASN A 372 -10.48 6.36 22.18
N TRP A 373 -9.88 5.45 21.43
CA TRP A 373 -10.54 4.63 20.43
C TRP A 373 -11.26 3.48 21.11
N ASP A 374 -12.58 3.59 21.21
CA ASP A 374 -13.41 2.57 21.84
C ASP A 374 -14.07 1.69 20.76
N GLU A 375 -14.01 0.38 20.96
CA GLU A 375 -14.86 -0.56 20.23
C GLU A 375 -16.32 -0.30 20.64
N LEU A 376 -17.23 -0.38 19.66
CA LEU A 376 -18.64 -0.06 19.86
C LEU A 376 -19.38 -1.15 20.66
N ASN A 377 -19.09 -1.29 21.95
CA ASN A 377 -19.78 -2.17 22.88
C ASN A 377 -20.76 -1.35 23.71
N THR A 378 -22.05 -1.44 23.38
CA THR A 378 -23.23 -0.81 24.03
C THR A 378 -22.97 -0.02 25.33
N GLY A 379 -22.49 1.21 25.17
CA GLY A 379 -22.33 2.20 26.25
C GLY A 379 -22.24 3.66 25.76
N ALA A 380 -22.16 3.90 24.45
CA ALA A 380 -21.89 5.21 23.84
C ALA A 380 -23.09 5.87 23.12
N GLY A 381 -24.32 5.38 23.34
CA GLY A 381 -25.53 5.95 22.71
C GLY A 381 -25.74 5.59 21.23
N ASP A 382 -25.02 4.59 20.70
CA ASP A 382 -25.18 4.06 19.33
C ASP A 382 -26.06 2.78 19.35
N PRO A 383 -26.98 2.57 18.39
CA PRO A 383 -27.86 1.39 18.36
C PRO A 383 -27.17 0.07 17.98
N VAL A 384 -25.86 0.05 17.66
CA VAL A 384 -25.14 -1.12 17.16
C VAL A 384 -24.12 -1.65 18.17
N THR A 385 -24.08 -2.98 18.34
CA THR A 385 -23.07 -3.70 19.14
C THR A 385 -22.02 -4.33 18.21
N SER A 386 -20.73 -4.09 18.48
CA SER A 386 -19.58 -4.67 17.77
C SER A 386 -19.14 -6.00 18.43
N PRO A 387 -18.62 -6.98 17.69
CA PRO A 387 -18.61 -7.05 16.23
C PRO A 387 -20.02 -7.34 15.66
N VAL A 388 -20.31 -6.81 14.47
CA VAL A 388 -21.55 -7.07 13.73
C VAL A 388 -21.32 -8.18 12.73
N THR A 389 -22.07 -9.27 12.82
CA THR A 389 -22.01 -10.38 11.84
C THR A 389 -23.22 -10.37 10.93
N LEU A 390 -22.99 -10.20 9.62
CA LEU A 390 -24.01 -10.32 8.58
C LEU A 390 -23.84 -11.66 7.87
N THR A 391 -24.83 -12.54 7.99
CA THR A 391 -24.78 -13.89 7.39
C THR A 391 -25.69 -14.02 6.18
N GLY A 392 -25.21 -14.67 5.13
CA GLY A 392 -26.00 -15.03 3.94
C GLY A 392 -26.92 -13.90 3.46
N ASN A 393 -28.23 -14.14 3.44
CA ASN A 393 -29.21 -13.17 2.92
C ASN A 393 -29.32 -11.87 3.75
N GLN A 394 -28.82 -11.80 4.99
CA GLN A 394 -28.80 -10.56 5.79
C GLN A 394 -27.90 -9.48 5.16
N MET A 395 -26.83 -9.89 4.48
CA MET A 395 -25.91 -9.01 3.75
C MET A 395 -26.46 -8.57 2.40
N SER A 396 -27.44 -9.29 1.84
CA SER A 396 -27.97 -9.02 0.51
C SER A 396 -28.68 -7.68 0.46
N SER A 397 -28.28 -6.83 -0.48
CA SER A 397 -28.96 -5.58 -0.83
C SER A 397 -30.46 -5.74 -1.12
N ASP A 398 -30.86 -6.91 -1.62
CA ASP A 398 -32.25 -7.25 -1.92
C ASP A 398 -33.08 -7.60 -0.69
N ASN A 399 -32.44 -7.72 0.48
CA ASN A 399 -33.16 -7.97 1.70
C ASN A 399 -34.03 -6.74 2.08
N PRO A 400 -35.34 -6.91 2.30
CA PRO A 400 -36.20 -5.82 2.76
C PRO A 400 -35.78 -5.26 4.13
N ASN A 401 -35.05 -6.05 4.93
CA ASN A 401 -34.48 -5.65 6.22
C ASN A 401 -32.97 -5.34 6.12
N TYR A 402 -32.48 -4.95 4.93
CA TYR A 402 -31.09 -4.54 4.75
C TYR A 402 -30.72 -3.42 5.73
N THR A 403 -29.56 -3.56 6.39
CA THR A 403 -29.02 -2.58 7.32
C THR A 403 -27.73 -1.99 6.77
N THR A 404 -27.56 -0.68 6.89
CA THR A 404 -26.27 -0.03 6.60
C THR A 404 -25.27 -0.15 7.74
N VAL A 405 -25.65 -0.81 8.84
CA VAL A 405 -24.82 -0.91 10.06
C VAL A 405 -24.39 0.49 10.54
N SER A 406 -25.36 1.36 10.78
CA SER A 406 -25.16 2.77 11.15
C SER A 406 -24.31 3.56 10.14
N GLY A 407 -24.54 3.34 8.84
CA GLY A 407 -23.88 4.03 7.72
C GLY A 407 -22.51 3.51 7.31
N VAL A 408 -22.06 2.37 7.87
CA VAL A 408 -20.76 1.75 7.54
C VAL A 408 -20.82 0.92 6.26
N LEU A 409 -21.95 0.23 6.02
CA LEU A 409 -22.19 -0.60 4.85
C LEU A 409 -23.14 0.13 3.90
N GLN A 410 -22.67 0.44 2.70
CA GLN A 410 -23.46 1.17 1.70
C GLN A 410 -23.57 0.37 0.41
N ASP A 411 -24.80 0.14 -0.03
CA ASP A 411 -25.11 -0.44 -1.33
C ASP A 411 -25.81 0.61 -2.18
N GLY A 412 -25.32 0.89 -3.38
CA GLY A 412 -25.62 2.10 -4.16
C GLY A 412 -27.08 2.38 -4.56
N ARG A 413 -28.07 1.68 -4.01
CA ARG A 413 -29.50 1.96 -4.10
C ARG A 413 -29.84 3.33 -3.52
N ASP A 414 -30.67 4.07 -4.26
CA ASP A 414 -31.22 5.35 -3.83
C ASP A 414 -32.36 5.17 -2.82
N ALA A 415 -31.98 4.79 -1.59
CA ALA A 415 -32.88 4.55 -0.48
C ALA A 415 -32.18 4.82 0.86
N GLN A 416 -32.95 4.79 1.94
CA GLN A 416 -32.46 4.79 3.32
C GLN A 416 -32.75 3.43 3.96
N ASP A 417 -31.97 3.03 4.96
CA ASP A 417 -32.32 1.89 5.81
C ASP A 417 -33.41 2.24 6.83
N ALA A 418 -33.84 1.24 7.62
CA ALA A 418 -34.90 1.41 8.62
C ALA A 418 -34.55 2.43 9.72
N GLN A 419 -33.26 2.77 9.87
CA GLN A 419 -32.73 3.72 10.83
C GLN A 419 -32.48 5.11 10.22
N GLY A 420 -32.79 5.29 8.91
CA GLY A 420 -32.66 6.56 8.20
C GLY A 420 -31.26 6.83 7.64
N TYR A 421 -30.34 5.87 7.68
CA TYR A 421 -29.02 6.01 7.06
C TYR A 421 -29.10 5.78 5.56
N ILE A 422 -28.36 6.60 4.82
CA ILE A 422 -28.33 6.57 3.35
C ILE A 422 -27.59 5.32 2.87
N ARG A 423 -28.18 4.62 1.90
CA ARG A 423 -27.60 3.47 1.22
C ARG A 423 -26.78 3.87 -0.01
N THR A 424 -27.22 4.91 -0.73
CA THR A 424 -26.62 5.30 -2.00
C THR A 424 -25.19 5.81 -1.88
N THR A 425 -24.42 5.53 -2.93
CA THR A 425 -23.07 6.04 -3.15
C THR A 425 -22.85 6.23 -4.65
N LYS A 426 -21.92 7.12 -5.03
CA LYS A 426 -21.66 7.44 -6.44
C LYS A 426 -20.41 6.74 -6.92
N ARG A 427 -20.26 6.61 -8.24
CA ARG A 427 -19.01 6.16 -8.84
C ARG A 427 -17.90 7.17 -8.58
N LYS A 428 -16.72 6.67 -8.22
CA LYS A 428 -15.48 7.42 -8.10
C LYS A 428 -14.56 7.06 -9.26
N ASP A 429 -14.37 7.95 -10.21
CA ASP A 429 -13.54 7.66 -11.38
C ASP A 429 -12.10 7.38 -10.95
N PRO A 430 -11.45 6.31 -11.44
CA PRO A 430 -10.07 6.04 -11.08
C PRO A 430 -9.13 7.14 -11.59
N PRO A 431 -8.02 7.39 -10.88
CA PRO A 431 -6.91 8.17 -11.43
C PRO A 431 -6.36 7.49 -12.69
N SER A 432 -5.70 8.23 -13.58
CA SER A 432 -5.05 7.62 -14.76
C SER A 432 -3.55 7.91 -14.74
N ILE A 433 -2.75 6.86 -14.89
CA ILE A 433 -1.30 6.96 -15.13
C ILE A 433 -0.96 7.07 -16.61
N THR A 434 -1.90 6.72 -17.49
CA THR A 434 -1.71 6.76 -18.96
C THR A 434 -2.18 8.05 -19.59
N ALA A 435 -2.85 8.94 -18.83
CA ALA A 435 -3.32 10.21 -19.33
C ALA A 435 -2.16 11.04 -19.91
N THR A 436 -2.39 11.59 -21.09
CA THR A 436 -1.46 12.50 -21.76
C THR A 436 -1.90 13.94 -21.56
N ASN A 437 -0.93 14.84 -21.43
CA ASN A 437 -1.22 16.26 -21.36
C ASN A 437 -1.72 16.74 -22.74
N PRO A 438 -2.92 17.35 -22.83
CA PRO A 438 -3.50 17.78 -24.11
C PRO A 438 -2.65 18.79 -24.89
N GLN A 439 -1.76 19.53 -24.23
CA GLN A 439 -0.95 20.59 -24.86
C GLN A 439 0.29 20.04 -25.58
N ASN A 440 0.95 19.03 -25.01
CA ASN A 440 2.22 18.49 -25.53
C ASN A 440 2.10 17.03 -26.03
N GLY A 441 0.96 16.35 -25.77
CA GLY A 441 0.71 14.96 -26.16
C GLY A 441 1.51 13.92 -25.38
N LEU A 442 2.28 14.32 -24.37
CA LEU A 442 3.16 13.43 -23.61
C LEU A 442 2.49 12.90 -22.34
N ASN A 443 2.89 11.70 -21.93
CA ASN A 443 2.53 11.14 -20.64
C ASN A 443 3.30 11.86 -19.52
N ARG A 444 2.62 12.13 -18.39
CA ARG A 444 3.23 12.77 -17.20
C ARG A 444 4.56 12.14 -16.79
N TYR A 445 4.62 10.82 -16.70
CA TYR A 445 5.80 10.14 -16.17
C TYR A 445 6.95 10.11 -17.19
N LEU A 446 6.65 10.22 -18.48
CA LEU A 446 7.67 10.48 -19.51
C LEU A 446 8.21 11.91 -19.40
N GLU A 447 7.34 12.88 -19.15
CA GLU A 447 7.75 14.28 -18.95
C GLU A 447 8.66 14.43 -17.72
N LEU A 448 8.32 13.74 -16.61
CA LEU A 448 9.11 13.74 -15.38
C LEU A 448 10.41 12.93 -15.44
N THR A 449 10.65 12.13 -16.46
CA THR A 449 11.83 11.25 -16.51
C THR A 449 12.62 11.51 -17.80
N GLN A 450 12.13 11.02 -18.93
CA GLN A 450 12.77 11.11 -20.25
C GLN A 450 13.07 12.56 -20.67
N ARG A 451 12.20 13.52 -20.35
CA ARG A 451 12.32 14.93 -20.79
C ARG A 451 12.96 15.86 -19.74
N THR A 452 13.78 15.30 -18.85
CA THR A 452 14.43 16.05 -17.77
C THR A 452 15.96 15.95 -17.83
N GLY A 453 16.64 16.72 -16.97
CA GLY A 453 18.10 16.72 -16.85
C GLY A 453 18.80 17.72 -17.77
N ARG A 454 20.14 17.68 -17.76
CA ARG A 454 20.99 18.58 -18.55
C ARG A 454 21.04 18.13 -20.02
N LEU A 455 21.37 19.06 -20.91
CA LEU A 455 21.67 18.73 -22.30
C LEU A 455 23.09 18.18 -22.42
N ASN A 456 23.28 17.14 -23.23
CA ASN A 456 24.60 16.64 -23.60
C ASN A 456 25.23 17.51 -24.70
N ALA A 457 26.47 17.18 -25.09
CA ALA A 457 27.18 17.91 -26.15
C ALA A 457 26.52 17.85 -27.54
N ALA A 458 25.68 16.83 -27.79
CA ALA A 458 24.91 16.68 -29.01
C ALA A 458 23.58 17.46 -29.00
N GLY A 459 23.22 18.08 -27.86
CA GLY A 459 21.97 18.81 -27.70
C GLY A 459 20.77 17.94 -27.28
N ASP A 460 21.01 16.69 -26.89
CA ASP A 460 19.97 15.80 -26.37
C ASP A 460 19.86 15.87 -24.84
N LEU A 461 18.67 15.63 -24.31
CA LEU A 461 18.45 15.53 -22.86
C LEU A 461 18.97 14.20 -22.33
N ILE A 462 19.85 14.24 -21.33
CA ILE A 462 20.40 13.01 -20.71
C ILE A 462 19.33 12.17 -19.98
N GLY A 463 18.17 12.76 -19.67
CA GLY A 463 17.02 12.05 -19.10
C GLY A 463 16.54 10.89 -19.97
N GLN A 464 16.70 10.98 -21.30
CA GLN A 464 16.31 9.90 -22.21
C GLN A 464 17.15 8.63 -22.06
N PHE A 465 18.30 8.73 -21.39
CA PHE A 465 19.20 7.62 -21.08
C PHE A 465 19.10 7.17 -19.61
N GLY A 466 18.19 7.77 -18.83
CA GLY A 466 18.00 7.45 -17.41
C GLY A 466 18.86 8.26 -16.44
N HIS A 467 19.39 9.41 -16.87
CA HIS A 467 20.23 10.31 -16.04
C HIS A 467 19.57 11.67 -15.73
N GLY A 468 18.24 11.73 -15.78
CA GLY A 468 17.45 12.94 -15.57
C GLY A 468 17.13 13.22 -14.10
N GLU A 469 16.14 14.07 -13.87
CA GLU A 469 15.57 14.34 -12.54
C GLU A 469 14.71 13.18 -12.03
N GLY A 470 14.25 12.32 -12.94
CA GLY A 470 13.68 11.02 -12.65
C GLY A 470 14.37 9.93 -13.49
N VAL A 471 14.16 8.66 -13.14
CA VAL A 471 14.81 7.54 -13.81
C VAL A 471 13.89 6.97 -14.88
N TYR A 472 14.36 6.96 -16.13
CA TYR A 472 13.67 6.40 -17.28
C TYR A 472 14.35 5.10 -17.73
N VAL A 473 13.57 4.05 -17.93
CA VAL A 473 14.04 2.75 -18.42
C VAL A 473 13.21 2.35 -19.65
N ASP A 474 13.91 2.22 -20.76
CA ASP A 474 13.36 2.08 -22.11
C ASP A 474 13.18 0.62 -22.57
N SER A 475 13.24 -0.32 -21.62
CA SER A 475 12.86 -1.73 -21.79
C SER A 475 11.35 -1.81 -22.02
N ASN A 476 10.93 -2.18 -23.23
CA ASN A 476 9.54 -2.19 -23.66
C ASN A 476 8.89 -3.58 -23.60
N GLU A 477 9.63 -4.59 -23.12
CA GLU A 477 9.17 -5.97 -23.02
C GLU A 477 7.96 -6.08 -22.10
N ARG A 478 6.94 -6.82 -22.56
CA ARG A 478 5.66 -6.99 -21.86
C ARG A 478 5.15 -8.42 -22.01
N GLY A 479 4.60 -8.96 -20.94
CA GLY A 479 3.98 -10.28 -20.92
C GLY A 479 4.92 -11.40 -21.37
N ASN A 480 6.19 -11.30 -20.96
CA ASN A 480 7.30 -12.20 -21.32
C ASN A 480 7.56 -12.36 -22.83
N ARG A 481 7.24 -11.35 -23.64
CA ARG A 481 7.63 -11.33 -25.05
C ARG A 481 8.82 -10.44 -25.30
N ARG A 482 9.56 -10.74 -26.36
CA ARG A 482 10.57 -9.82 -26.92
C ARG A 482 9.86 -8.61 -27.55
N GLY A 483 10.51 -7.45 -27.52
CA GLY A 483 9.94 -6.17 -27.96
C GLY A 483 9.39 -6.21 -29.40
N SER A 484 10.00 -6.98 -30.31
CA SER A 484 9.55 -7.11 -31.70
C SER A 484 8.18 -7.78 -31.90
N ASP A 485 7.72 -8.60 -30.95
CA ASP A 485 6.44 -9.34 -31.05
C ASP A 485 5.26 -8.64 -30.35
N ALA A 486 5.51 -7.52 -29.65
CA ALA A 486 4.48 -6.75 -28.95
C ALA A 486 3.47 -6.07 -29.91
N GLY A 487 3.84 -5.85 -31.18
CA GLY A 487 2.98 -5.21 -32.19
C GLY A 487 1.91 -6.11 -32.84
N LYS A 488 1.88 -7.42 -32.54
CA LYS A 488 0.97 -8.38 -33.17
C LYS A 488 -0.32 -8.56 -32.36
N GLY A 489 -1.23 -7.58 -32.38
CA GLY A 489 -2.68 -7.73 -32.16
C GLY A 489 -3.19 -8.59 -30.98
N PHE A 490 -2.39 -8.78 -29.93
CA PHE A 490 -2.66 -9.73 -28.86
C PHE A 490 -2.85 -8.96 -27.55
N ASP A 491 -3.88 -9.32 -26.77
CA ASP A 491 -4.24 -8.69 -25.50
C ASP A 491 -3.44 -9.33 -24.35
N PRO A 492 -2.35 -8.71 -23.84
CA PRO A 492 -1.51 -9.30 -22.80
C PRO A 492 -2.29 -9.54 -21.49
N GLN A 493 -3.37 -8.80 -21.28
CA GLN A 493 -4.26 -8.93 -20.11
C GLN A 493 -4.96 -10.29 -20.08
N LYS A 494 -5.16 -10.94 -21.24
CA LYS A 494 -5.87 -12.24 -21.30
C LYS A 494 -4.96 -13.46 -21.26
N SER A 495 -3.65 -13.32 -21.54
CA SER A 495 -2.72 -14.46 -21.50
C SER A 495 -1.87 -14.55 -20.24
N MET A 496 -1.61 -13.45 -19.54
CA MET A 496 -0.67 -13.47 -18.41
C MET A 496 -1.19 -14.28 -17.22
N PRO A 497 -2.43 -14.08 -16.72
CA PRO A 497 -3.00 -14.97 -15.72
C PRO A 497 -2.97 -16.44 -16.14
N ASN A 498 -3.25 -16.74 -17.41
CA ASN A 498 -3.19 -18.11 -17.91
C ASN A 498 -1.77 -18.67 -17.89
N ASP A 499 -0.74 -17.87 -18.16
CA ASP A 499 0.66 -18.30 -18.05
C ASP A 499 1.06 -18.52 -16.57
N TRP A 500 0.67 -17.60 -15.67
CA TRP A 500 0.95 -17.69 -14.23
C TRP A 500 0.32 -18.91 -13.56
N LEU A 501 -0.88 -19.31 -14.00
CA LEU A 501 -1.58 -20.47 -13.46
C LEU A 501 -1.02 -21.81 -14.00
N ASN A 502 -0.17 -21.77 -15.03
CA ASN A 502 0.36 -22.95 -15.70
C ASN A 502 1.90 -23.04 -15.58
N PRO A 503 2.44 -23.43 -14.41
CA PRO A 503 3.90 -23.55 -14.19
C PRO A 503 4.60 -24.60 -15.08
N ASN A 504 3.83 -25.48 -15.72
CA ASN A 504 4.33 -26.49 -16.62
C ASN A 504 4.27 -26.09 -18.11
N ASN A 505 3.98 -24.82 -18.39
CA ASN A 505 3.91 -24.33 -19.76
C ASN A 505 5.29 -24.28 -20.41
N ALA A 506 5.62 -25.29 -21.23
CA ALA A 506 6.88 -25.37 -21.97
C ALA A 506 7.08 -24.22 -22.98
N THR A 507 6.03 -23.47 -23.33
CA THR A 507 6.12 -22.32 -24.24
C THR A 507 6.29 -20.99 -23.50
N SER A 508 6.22 -21.00 -22.17
CA SER A 508 6.42 -19.80 -21.36
C SER A 508 7.87 -19.33 -21.43
N GLN A 509 8.06 -18.03 -21.63
CA GLN A 509 9.37 -17.38 -21.48
C GLN A 509 9.63 -16.95 -20.03
N GLY A 510 8.58 -16.89 -19.21
CA GLY A 510 8.66 -16.52 -17.79
C GLY A 510 9.04 -17.69 -16.90
N TRP A 511 8.44 -18.86 -17.11
CA TRP A 511 8.80 -20.05 -16.33
C TRP A 511 10.20 -20.56 -16.69
N GLN A 512 11.12 -20.49 -15.72
CA GLN A 512 12.48 -21.02 -15.78
C GLN A 512 12.60 -22.12 -14.71
N GLY A 513 12.01 -23.28 -15.00
CA GLY A 513 11.89 -24.39 -14.06
C GLY A 513 10.74 -24.12 -13.07
N PRO A 514 10.96 -24.17 -11.75
CA PRO A 514 9.93 -23.88 -10.75
C PRO A 514 9.78 -22.38 -10.47
N TYR A 515 10.65 -21.54 -11.05
CA TYR A 515 10.72 -20.10 -10.80
C TYR A 515 10.10 -19.33 -11.96
N TYR A 516 9.25 -18.36 -11.67
CA TYR A 516 8.72 -17.44 -12.66
C TYR A 516 9.62 -16.20 -12.72
N ILE A 517 10.43 -16.10 -13.77
CA ILE A 517 11.39 -15.00 -13.96
C ILE A 517 11.00 -14.24 -15.25
N PRO A 518 10.14 -13.22 -15.15
CA PRO A 518 9.68 -12.48 -16.32
C PRO A 518 10.83 -11.75 -17.02
N ASN A 519 10.71 -11.55 -18.33
CA ASN A 519 11.69 -10.78 -19.11
C ASN A 519 11.51 -9.28 -18.83
N ALA A 520 12.09 -8.82 -17.74
CA ALA A 520 11.89 -7.46 -17.22
C ALA A 520 13.11 -6.99 -16.43
N PRO A 521 13.44 -5.69 -16.44
CA PRO A 521 14.42 -5.12 -15.52
C PRO A 521 14.02 -5.36 -14.05
N HIS A 522 15.02 -5.55 -13.20
CA HIS A 522 14.86 -5.74 -11.77
C HIS A 522 15.36 -4.52 -10.99
N VAL A 523 14.53 -4.03 -10.07
CA VAL A 523 14.82 -2.94 -9.14
C VAL A 523 15.08 -3.51 -7.75
N GLN A 524 16.32 -3.43 -7.28
CA GLN A 524 16.66 -3.71 -5.89
C GLN A 524 16.66 -2.38 -5.11
N LEU A 525 15.76 -2.25 -4.16
CA LEU A 525 15.71 -1.11 -3.25
C LEU A 525 16.74 -1.29 -2.13
N LEU A 526 17.48 -0.21 -1.81
CA LEU A 526 18.57 -0.20 -0.84
C LEU A 526 18.47 1.04 0.08
N PRO A 527 19.07 1.03 1.29
CA PRO A 527 18.93 2.14 2.25
C PRO A 527 19.35 3.52 1.72
N ASP A 528 20.29 3.62 0.79
CA ASP A 528 20.81 4.87 0.21
C ASP A 528 20.34 5.17 -1.23
N GLY A 529 19.44 4.36 -1.77
CA GLY A 529 18.97 4.49 -3.15
C GLY A 529 18.52 3.15 -3.74
N PHE A 530 18.86 2.86 -4.98
CA PHE A 530 18.40 1.64 -5.62
C PHE A 530 19.37 1.19 -6.71
N GLU A 531 19.19 -0.05 -7.15
CA GLU A 531 19.91 -0.66 -8.26
C GLU A 531 18.92 -1.12 -9.29
N ILE A 532 19.25 -0.90 -10.55
CA ILE A 532 18.46 -1.38 -11.68
C ILE A 532 19.35 -2.28 -12.52
N ARG A 533 18.97 -3.55 -12.61
CA ARG A 533 19.60 -4.54 -13.46
C ARG A 533 18.66 -4.90 -14.61
N ARG A 534 19.07 -4.58 -15.83
CA ARG A 534 18.36 -4.96 -17.05
C ARG A 534 18.55 -6.45 -17.31
N ASP A 535 17.53 -7.11 -17.85
CA ASP A 535 17.58 -8.55 -18.13
C ASP A 535 18.45 -8.80 -19.37
N ASN A 536 19.33 -9.81 -19.33
CA ASN A 536 20.18 -10.15 -20.46
C ASN A 536 19.37 -10.66 -21.67
N ARG A 537 18.13 -11.10 -21.46
CA ARG A 537 17.19 -11.52 -22.51
C ARG A 537 16.45 -10.34 -23.17
N SER A 538 16.64 -9.12 -22.65
CA SER A 538 16.07 -7.89 -23.22
C SER A 538 16.77 -7.50 -24.53
N GLU A 539 16.02 -6.89 -25.45
CA GLU A 539 16.60 -6.27 -26.66
C GLU A 539 17.47 -5.06 -26.31
N LYS A 540 17.21 -4.42 -25.15
CA LYS A 540 17.95 -3.26 -24.64
C LYS A 540 18.64 -3.58 -23.32
N ALA A 541 19.42 -4.65 -23.31
CA ALA A 541 20.09 -5.16 -22.11
C ALA A 541 21.10 -4.18 -21.48
N PHE A 542 21.68 -3.25 -22.25
CA PHE A 542 22.74 -2.36 -21.77
C PHE A 542 22.26 -0.92 -21.53
N TRP A 543 22.83 -0.27 -20.51
CA TRP A 543 22.65 1.16 -20.26
C TRP A 543 23.38 2.01 -21.30
N VAL A 544 22.90 3.24 -21.47
CA VAL A 544 23.48 4.23 -22.38
C VAL A 544 24.15 5.31 -21.55
N ASP A 545 25.36 5.70 -21.93
CA ASP A 545 26.12 6.77 -21.31
C ASP A 545 25.48 8.14 -21.58
N PRO A 546 25.80 9.19 -20.79
CA PRO A 546 25.29 10.54 -21.02
C PRO A 546 25.59 11.12 -22.42
N ASN A 547 26.62 10.61 -23.10
CA ASN A 547 26.99 11.01 -24.46
C ASN A 547 26.18 10.27 -25.56
N GLY A 548 25.31 9.33 -25.20
CA GLY A 548 24.50 8.53 -26.12
C GLY A 548 25.14 7.21 -26.58
N ALA A 549 26.35 6.86 -26.13
CA ALA A 549 27.01 5.59 -26.44
C ALA A 549 26.53 4.46 -25.52
N SER A 550 26.63 3.20 -25.94
CA SER A 550 26.37 2.07 -25.04
C SER A 550 27.46 1.98 -23.97
N SER A 551 27.05 1.89 -22.70
CA SER A 551 27.95 1.69 -21.55
C SER A 551 28.51 0.26 -21.47
N GLY A 552 27.89 -0.71 -22.16
CA GLY A 552 28.19 -2.14 -22.04
C GLY A 552 27.81 -2.76 -20.68
N SER A 553 27.23 -1.99 -19.75
CA SER A 553 26.77 -2.47 -18.45
C SER A 553 25.27 -2.76 -18.46
N THR A 554 24.85 -3.90 -17.91
CA THR A 554 23.42 -4.18 -17.65
C THR A 554 22.95 -3.66 -16.29
N TYR A 555 23.87 -3.09 -15.51
CA TYR A 555 23.68 -2.67 -14.13
C TYR A 555 23.90 -1.17 -13.98
N ALA A 556 22.96 -0.49 -13.32
CA ALA A 556 23.12 0.89 -12.88
C ALA A 556 22.76 1.03 -11.39
N ARG A 557 23.65 1.68 -10.65
CA ARG A 557 23.48 2.04 -9.24
C ARG A 557 23.07 3.50 -9.14
N TYR A 558 22.01 3.77 -8.39
CA TYR A 558 21.53 5.11 -8.09
C TYR A 558 21.60 5.38 -6.60
N TRP A 559 22.22 6.51 -6.23
CA TRP A 559 22.28 7.01 -4.86
C TRP A 559 21.39 8.24 -4.73
N VAL A 560 20.62 8.32 -3.64
CA VAL A 560 19.69 9.42 -3.37
C VAL A 560 19.97 10.02 -2.00
N ARG A 561 20.09 11.34 -1.93
CA ARG A 561 20.35 12.05 -0.67
C ARG A 561 19.59 13.36 -0.60
N ASN A 562 19.02 13.66 0.58
CA ASN A 562 18.49 14.99 0.88
C ASN A 562 19.64 15.92 1.33
N VAL A 563 19.78 17.06 0.67
CA VAL A 563 20.73 18.12 1.02
C VAL A 563 19.97 19.44 1.07
N GLY A 564 19.85 20.02 2.27
CA GLY A 564 19.15 21.30 2.45
C GLY A 564 17.66 21.27 2.09
N GLY A 565 16.97 20.13 2.29
CA GLY A 565 15.55 19.98 1.97
C GLY A 565 15.27 19.58 0.52
N VAL A 566 16.30 19.46 -0.33
CA VAL A 566 16.17 19.03 -1.72
C VAL A 566 16.79 17.64 -1.89
N ASN A 567 16.07 16.73 -2.54
CA ASN A 567 16.60 15.41 -2.87
C ASN A 567 17.44 15.50 -4.15
N TYR A 568 18.60 14.87 -4.14
CA TYR A 568 19.50 14.74 -5.28
C TYR A 568 19.73 13.27 -5.62
N ILE A 569 19.96 12.98 -6.91
CA ILE A 569 20.28 11.65 -7.42
C ILE A 569 21.60 11.67 -8.20
N VAL A 570 22.43 10.65 -7.96
CA VAL A 570 23.70 10.39 -8.67
C VAL A 570 23.71 8.93 -9.09
N ASN A 571 24.33 8.60 -10.23
CA ASN A 571 24.46 7.21 -10.68
C ASN A 571 25.88 6.86 -11.14
N ASN A 572 26.22 5.58 -11.06
CA ASN A 572 27.55 5.07 -11.39
C ASN A 572 27.88 5.05 -12.89
N ILE A 573 26.90 5.05 -13.78
CA ILE A 573 27.15 5.08 -15.23
C ILE A 573 27.63 6.49 -15.64
N ALA A 574 26.90 7.52 -15.23
CA ALA A 574 27.26 8.91 -15.51
C ALA A 574 28.49 9.38 -14.70
N ASN A 575 28.67 8.84 -13.48
CA ASN A 575 29.77 9.20 -12.58
C ASN A 575 30.45 7.93 -12.02
N PRO A 576 31.33 7.26 -12.78
CA PRO A 576 31.90 5.96 -12.40
C PRO A 576 32.87 6.00 -11.21
N THR A 577 33.45 7.15 -10.91
CA THR A 577 34.36 7.34 -9.77
C THR A 577 33.69 7.99 -8.56
N PHE A 578 32.36 8.13 -8.56
CA PHE A 578 31.64 8.79 -7.47
C PHE A 578 31.63 7.91 -6.21
N ASP A 579 32.10 8.47 -5.11
CA ASP A 579 31.94 7.88 -3.78
C ASP A 579 30.72 8.52 -3.09
N PRO A 580 29.66 7.78 -2.77
CA PRO A 580 28.48 8.34 -2.13
C PRO A 580 28.74 8.87 -0.70
N LEU A 581 29.81 8.46 -0.02
CA LEU A 581 30.12 8.94 1.33
C LEU A 581 30.75 10.33 1.32
N THR A 582 31.65 10.59 0.36
CA THR A 582 32.47 11.82 0.32
C THR A 582 32.09 12.75 -0.84
N GLY A 583 31.42 12.23 -1.87
CA GLY A 583 31.04 12.95 -3.08
C GLY A 583 29.96 14.02 -2.86
N ASN A 584 29.93 15.01 -3.74
CA ASN A 584 29.03 16.14 -3.64
C ASN A 584 27.81 15.97 -4.56
N PHE A 585 26.69 15.59 -3.95
CA PHE A 585 25.42 15.37 -4.64
C PHE A 585 24.88 16.62 -5.37
N VAL A 586 25.23 17.83 -4.93
CA VAL A 586 24.74 19.07 -5.54
C VAL A 586 25.46 19.36 -6.86
N THR A 587 26.77 19.07 -6.94
CA THR A 587 27.57 19.34 -8.14
C THR A 587 27.48 18.20 -9.15
N ASP A 588 27.56 16.96 -8.64
CA ASP A 588 27.73 15.75 -9.46
C ASP A 588 26.37 15.11 -9.82
N GLY A 589 25.31 15.48 -9.11
CA GLY A 589 23.97 14.95 -9.26
C GLY A 589 22.98 15.85 -9.99
N GLN A 590 21.74 15.36 -10.05
CA GLN A 590 20.55 16.10 -10.48
C GLN A 590 19.57 16.21 -9.32
N ILE A 591 18.69 17.21 -9.35
CA ILE A 591 17.55 17.25 -8.44
C ILE A 591 16.68 16.02 -8.73
N PHE A 592 16.31 15.28 -7.69
CA PHE A 592 15.52 14.06 -7.82
C PHE A 592 14.05 14.34 -7.51
N ASN A 593 13.19 13.99 -8.44
CA ASN A 593 11.74 14.17 -8.31
C ASN A 593 11.00 12.96 -7.72
N GLY A 594 11.71 11.86 -7.42
CA GLY A 594 11.15 10.68 -6.77
C GLY A 594 10.52 9.64 -7.71
N VAL A 595 10.57 9.84 -9.04
CA VAL A 595 9.89 8.98 -10.01
C VAL A 595 10.85 8.06 -10.76
N LEU A 596 10.45 6.79 -10.86
CA LEU A 596 11.06 5.77 -11.71
C LEU A 596 10.01 5.31 -12.72
N MET A 597 10.32 5.33 -14.01
CA MET A 597 9.40 4.98 -15.07
C MET A 597 9.99 3.89 -15.98
N PHE A 598 9.20 2.84 -16.19
CA PHE A 598 9.52 1.69 -17.03
C PHE A 598 8.51 1.59 -18.18
N GLU A 599 8.98 1.45 -19.42
CA GLU A 599 8.10 1.30 -20.59
C GLU A 599 7.39 -0.06 -20.67
N GLY A 600 8.02 -1.10 -20.12
CA GLY A 600 7.56 -2.48 -20.09
C GLY A 600 7.24 -2.96 -18.67
N ASP A 601 7.40 -4.26 -18.44
CA ASP A 601 7.26 -4.88 -17.13
C ASP A 601 8.46 -4.57 -16.22
N VAL A 602 8.32 -4.73 -14.89
CA VAL A 602 9.40 -4.49 -13.93
C VAL A 602 9.29 -5.43 -12.73
N ARG A 603 10.43 -5.87 -12.19
CA ARG A 603 10.54 -6.66 -10.96
C ARG A 603 11.07 -5.79 -9.82
N VAL A 604 10.59 -5.99 -8.60
CA VAL A 604 10.99 -5.17 -7.44
C VAL A 604 11.04 -5.96 -6.13
N ARG A 605 12.05 -5.67 -5.30
CA ARG A 605 12.19 -6.11 -3.91
C ARG A 605 13.17 -5.22 -3.13
N GLY A 606 13.28 -5.40 -1.81
CA GLY A 606 14.33 -4.81 -0.97
C GLY A 606 13.83 -3.77 0.04
N VAL A 607 14.70 -2.81 0.37
CA VAL A 607 14.44 -1.80 1.41
C VAL A 607 14.26 -0.44 0.77
N ILE A 608 13.09 0.18 0.94
CA ILE A 608 12.81 1.54 0.47
C ILE A 608 13.89 2.47 1.05
N PRO A 609 14.53 3.34 0.25
CA PRO A 609 15.63 4.15 0.77
C PRO A 609 15.20 4.97 1.98
N THR A 610 16.08 5.02 2.98
CA THR A 610 15.75 5.55 4.31
C THR A 610 15.34 7.00 4.22
N ASP A 611 14.15 7.31 4.74
CA ASP A 611 13.49 8.61 4.69
C ASP A 611 13.29 9.22 3.28
N GLN A 612 13.33 8.38 2.24
CA GLN A 612 13.01 8.79 0.86
C GLN A 612 11.63 8.28 0.43
N GLN A 613 10.96 9.03 -0.45
CA GLN A 613 9.66 8.67 -0.99
C GLN A 613 9.75 8.49 -2.50
N LEU A 614 9.28 7.34 -2.99
CA LEU A 614 9.43 6.93 -4.39
C LEU A 614 8.07 6.58 -5.01
N THR A 615 7.97 6.84 -6.30
CA THR A 615 6.87 6.37 -7.15
C THR A 615 7.46 5.61 -8.32
N LEU A 616 7.28 4.29 -8.32
CA LEU A 616 7.70 3.38 -9.37
C LEU A 616 6.51 3.13 -10.29
N VAL A 617 6.65 3.52 -11.56
CA VAL A 617 5.63 3.44 -12.58
C VAL A 617 6.05 2.45 -13.66
N SER A 618 5.21 1.46 -13.90
CA SER A 618 5.34 0.51 -14.99
C SER A 618 4.22 0.74 -15.99
N MET A 619 4.58 0.98 -17.24
CA MET A 619 3.59 0.99 -18.31
C MET A 619 3.14 -0.43 -18.66
N GLY A 620 3.73 -1.50 -18.11
CA GLY A 620 3.25 -2.88 -18.13
C GLY A 620 2.78 -3.35 -16.74
N SER A 621 3.30 -4.49 -16.28
CA SER A 621 3.07 -5.08 -14.96
C SER A 621 4.24 -4.86 -13.99
N ILE A 622 3.97 -4.92 -12.69
CA ILE A 622 4.96 -4.89 -11.61
C ILE A 622 4.94 -6.24 -10.89
N TYR A 623 6.09 -6.90 -10.79
CA TYR A 623 6.27 -8.15 -10.05
C TYR A 623 7.00 -7.89 -8.73
N VAL A 624 6.34 -8.18 -7.61
CA VAL A 624 6.94 -8.12 -6.27
C VAL A 624 7.55 -9.48 -5.95
N GLU A 625 8.88 -9.55 -5.88
CA GLU A 625 9.66 -10.81 -5.82
C GLU A 625 10.21 -11.13 -4.43
N GLY A 626 9.76 -10.44 -3.39
CA GLY A 626 10.26 -10.60 -2.03
C GLY A 626 9.65 -9.58 -1.08
N SER A 627 10.37 -9.28 -0.01
CA SER A 627 9.92 -8.26 0.93
C SER A 627 10.22 -6.86 0.39
N ILE A 628 9.31 -5.92 0.65
CA ILE A 628 9.51 -4.48 0.47
C ILE A 628 9.30 -3.85 1.84
N THR A 629 10.34 -3.32 2.46
CA THR A 629 10.25 -2.74 3.81
C THR A 629 10.77 -1.31 3.86
N LYS A 630 10.25 -0.51 4.79
CA LYS A 630 10.68 0.85 5.07
C LYS A 630 12.15 0.84 5.52
N GLY A 631 12.92 1.79 5.00
CA GLY A 631 14.33 1.97 5.38
C GLY A 631 14.46 2.45 6.81
N VAL A 632 15.22 1.71 7.61
CA VAL A 632 15.45 2.00 9.04
C VAL A 632 16.91 2.18 9.40
N PHE A 633 17.81 2.02 8.44
CA PHE A 633 19.24 2.26 8.61
C PHE A 633 19.61 3.56 7.91
N GLU A 634 20.15 4.54 8.64
CA GLU A 634 20.59 5.79 8.05
C GLU A 634 21.97 5.60 7.39
N PRO A 635 22.05 5.57 6.04
CA PRO A 635 23.27 5.14 5.34
C PRO A 635 24.42 6.14 5.45
N TRP A 636 24.13 7.38 5.82
CA TRP A 636 25.10 8.48 5.93
C TRP A 636 25.68 8.62 7.34
N ALA A 637 24.90 8.23 8.36
CA ALA A 637 25.31 8.23 9.76
C ALA A 637 25.86 6.86 10.21
N GLY A 638 25.53 5.78 9.49
CA GLY A 638 25.97 4.43 9.83
C GLY A 638 25.26 3.86 11.07
N ALA A 639 24.03 4.30 11.34
CA ALA A 639 23.28 3.94 12.54
C ALA A 639 21.81 3.59 12.21
N MET A 640 21.18 2.83 13.10
CA MET A 640 19.74 2.60 13.06
C MET A 640 18.97 3.87 13.44
N LEU A 641 17.81 4.06 12.82
CA LEU A 641 16.89 5.11 13.21
C LEU A 641 16.40 4.86 14.64
N THR A 642 16.37 5.92 15.44
CA THR A 642 15.75 5.95 16.78
C THR A 642 14.35 6.56 16.77
N ARG A 643 13.79 6.74 15.57
CA ARG A 643 12.47 7.33 15.28
C ARG A 643 11.81 6.56 14.14
N PRO A 644 10.50 6.73 13.93
CA PRO A 644 9.83 6.20 12.74
C PRO A 644 10.52 6.57 11.43
N SER A 645 10.54 5.61 10.52
CA SER A 645 10.96 5.82 9.13
C SER A 645 9.92 6.62 8.36
N ARG A 646 10.39 7.56 7.53
CA ARG A 646 9.57 8.33 6.58
C ARG A 646 9.57 7.74 5.17
N SER A 647 10.13 6.55 5.00
CA SER A 647 10.21 5.88 3.70
C SER A 647 8.82 5.51 3.17
N MET A 648 8.54 5.83 1.90
CA MET A 648 7.27 5.50 1.25
C MET A 648 7.48 5.03 -0.19
N LEU A 649 6.69 4.06 -0.63
CA LEU A 649 6.72 3.56 -2.01
C LEU A 649 5.31 3.44 -2.59
N ALA A 650 5.13 3.99 -3.79
CA ALA A 650 3.97 3.74 -4.64
C ALA A 650 4.37 2.91 -5.86
N LEU A 651 3.69 1.78 -6.06
CA LEU A 651 3.81 0.88 -7.20
C LEU A 651 2.61 1.09 -8.12
N LEU A 652 2.82 1.75 -9.26
CA LEU A 652 1.77 2.10 -10.22
C LEU A 652 1.97 1.32 -11.52
N ALA A 653 1.14 0.31 -11.77
CA ALA A 653 1.17 -0.51 -12.97
C ALA A 653 -0.02 -0.17 -13.90
N LYS A 654 0.23 -0.22 -15.21
CA LYS A 654 -0.84 -0.13 -16.20
C LYS A 654 -1.68 -1.40 -16.19
N ASP A 655 -1.03 -2.57 -16.15
CA ASP A 655 -1.68 -3.86 -16.30
C ASP A 655 -1.88 -4.54 -14.94
N TYR A 656 -0.87 -5.19 -14.34
CA TYR A 656 -1.01 -5.91 -13.07
C TYR A 656 0.02 -5.49 -12.02
N VAL A 657 -0.37 -5.59 -10.74
CA VAL A 657 0.59 -5.69 -9.64
C VAL A 657 0.52 -7.11 -9.09
N THR A 658 1.60 -7.85 -9.25
CA THR A 658 1.63 -9.30 -9.05
C THR A 658 2.64 -9.67 -7.98
N VAL A 659 2.21 -10.39 -6.94
CA VAL A 659 3.12 -10.99 -5.96
C VAL A 659 3.64 -12.30 -6.52
N ASN A 660 4.93 -12.35 -6.79
CA ASN A 660 5.61 -13.51 -7.33
C ASN A 660 6.18 -14.38 -6.22
N THR A 661 5.34 -15.25 -5.67
CA THR A 661 5.71 -16.13 -4.54
C THR A 661 6.80 -17.14 -4.89
N THR A 662 7.04 -17.40 -6.18
CA THR A 662 8.09 -18.31 -6.64
C THR A 662 9.49 -17.75 -6.39
N MET A 663 9.62 -16.43 -6.19
CA MET A 663 10.91 -15.75 -6.02
C MET A 663 11.24 -15.36 -4.57
N PHE A 664 10.37 -15.69 -3.59
CA PHE A 664 10.62 -15.44 -2.17
C PHE A 664 11.91 -16.11 -1.68
N PHE A 665 12.13 -17.33 -2.16
CA PHE A 665 13.42 -18.01 -2.14
C PHE A 665 13.64 -18.48 -3.57
N GLY A 666 14.38 -17.71 -4.35
CA GLY A 666 14.59 -17.97 -5.77
C GLY A 666 15.95 -17.50 -6.25
N PRO A 667 16.26 -17.73 -7.54
CA PRO A 667 17.54 -17.37 -8.12
C PRO A 667 17.86 -15.90 -7.90
N LYS A 668 19.10 -15.60 -7.51
CA LYS A 668 19.60 -14.24 -7.40
C LYS A 668 19.46 -13.54 -8.75
N VAL A 669 19.20 -12.24 -8.71
CA VAL A 669 19.04 -11.44 -9.93
C VAL A 669 20.28 -11.54 -10.80
N GLY A 670 20.09 -11.96 -12.05
CA GLY A 670 21.16 -12.17 -13.03
C GLY A 670 21.61 -13.63 -13.16
N GLU A 671 21.23 -14.50 -12.23
CA GLU A 671 21.36 -15.94 -12.41
C GLU A 671 20.47 -16.43 -13.56
N SER A 672 20.94 -17.44 -14.28
CA SER A 672 20.21 -18.06 -15.39
C SER A 672 20.01 -19.54 -15.06
N PRO A 673 18.90 -19.91 -14.39
CA PRO A 673 18.62 -21.30 -14.08
C PRO A 673 18.58 -22.12 -15.36
N ARG A 674 19.02 -23.39 -15.29
CA ARG A 674 18.98 -24.33 -16.40
C ARG A 674 17.78 -25.26 -16.20
N PRO A 675 16.59 -24.90 -16.70
CA PRO A 675 15.41 -25.74 -16.52
C PRO A 675 15.58 -27.03 -17.31
N LYS A 676 15.32 -28.16 -16.65
CA LYS A 676 15.24 -29.45 -17.33
C LYS A 676 13.82 -29.65 -17.81
N SER A 677 13.61 -29.55 -19.13
CA SER A 677 12.29 -29.72 -19.74
C SER A 677 11.90 -31.20 -19.77
N THR A 678 10.83 -31.55 -19.06
CA THR A 678 10.28 -32.91 -19.06
C THR A 678 9.07 -32.97 -19.98
N ASN A 679 9.23 -33.60 -21.14
CA ASN A 679 8.11 -34.07 -21.96
C ASN A 679 8.06 -35.60 -21.81
N PRO A 680 6.96 -36.29 -21.46
CA PRO A 680 5.76 -35.92 -20.70
C PRO A 680 5.55 -36.97 -19.56
N VAL A 681 6.24 -36.84 -18.43
CA VAL A 681 5.95 -37.73 -17.27
C VAL A 681 4.97 -36.99 -16.36
N PRO A 682 3.70 -37.43 -16.26
CA PRO A 682 2.72 -36.79 -15.38
C PRO A 682 3.25 -36.72 -13.95
N ASN A 683 3.01 -35.59 -13.27
CA ASN A 683 3.36 -35.35 -11.86
C ASN A 683 4.86 -35.21 -11.54
N THR A 684 5.71 -34.99 -12.55
CA THR A 684 7.13 -34.65 -12.32
C THR A 684 7.28 -33.13 -12.25
N PRO A 685 8.02 -32.58 -11.25
CA PRO A 685 8.39 -31.17 -11.22
C PRO A 685 9.10 -30.74 -12.51
N ASN A 686 9.15 -29.43 -12.77
CA ASN A 686 10.07 -28.85 -13.76
C ASN A 686 11.32 -28.37 -13.01
N PRO A 687 12.30 -29.25 -12.70
CA PRO A 687 13.44 -28.87 -11.88
C PRO A 687 14.43 -28.00 -12.66
N ILE A 688 15.34 -27.40 -11.91
CA ILE A 688 16.58 -26.86 -12.46
C ILE A 688 17.67 -27.92 -12.36
N GLU A 689 18.58 -27.96 -13.33
CA GLU A 689 19.73 -28.86 -13.36
C GLU A 689 21.00 -28.11 -12.92
N LEU A 690 21.73 -28.71 -11.98
CA LEU A 690 23.07 -28.34 -11.60
C LEU A 690 24.02 -29.44 -12.09
N ASP A 691 25.04 -29.06 -12.85
CA ASP A 691 26.15 -29.93 -13.22
C ASP A 691 27.42 -29.56 -12.42
N PRO A 692 28.45 -30.43 -12.35
CA PRO A 692 29.69 -30.16 -11.61
C PRO A 692 30.51 -28.95 -12.06
N SER A 693 30.15 -28.29 -13.16
CA SER A 693 30.78 -27.07 -13.67
C SER A 693 29.95 -25.82 -13.45
N THR A 694 28.77 -25.95 -12.84
CA THR A 694 27.81 -24.86 -12.64
C THR A 694 27.33 -24.80 -11.21
N ASP A 695 27.11 -23.57 -10.77
CA ASP A 695 26.52 -23.27 -9.48
C ASP A 695 25.22 -22.50 -9.70
N ILE A 696 24.38 -22.45 -8.68
CA ILE A 696 23.21 -21.58 -8.66
C ILE A 696 23.16 -20.84 -7.32
N VAL A 697 22.99 -19.53 -7.38
CA VAL A 697 22.81 -18.70 -6.18
C VAL A 697 21.34 -18.42 -6.00
N MET A 698 20.78 -18.83 -4.87
CA MET A 698 19.43 -18.45 -4.42
C MET A 698 19.53 -17.29 -3.43
N SER A 699 18.49 -16.47 -3.34
CA SER A 699 18.50 -15.30 -2.46
C SER A 699 17.17 -15.11 -1.74
N THR A 700 17.23 -14.67 -0.48
CA THR A 700 16.06 -14.40 0.37
C THR A 700 16.37 -13.36 1.45
N GLU A 701 15.36 -12.85 2.14
CA GLU A 701 15.49 -11.76 3.12
C GLU A 701 14.85 -12.16 4.45
N PHE A 702 15.56 -11.97 5.57
CA PHE A 702 14.96 -12.05 6.91
C PHE A 702 14.43 -10.70 7.34
N VAL A 703 13.16 -10.61 7.73
CA VAL A 703 12.52 -9.32 7.99
C VAL A 703 12.52 -8.98 9.49
N LEU A 704 12.73 -7.70 9.82
CA LEU A 704 12.54 -7.18 11.18
C LEU A 704 11.06 -7.20 11.58
N ASN A 705 10.78 -7.51 12.84
CA ASN A 705 9.48 -7.39 13.45
C ASN A 705 9.33 -5.98 14.07
N PRO A 706 8.49 -5.09 13.51
CA PRO A 706 8.36 -3.73 14.01
C PRO A 706 7.45 -3.69 15.23
N VAL A 707 8.06 -3.89 16.39
CA VAL A 707 7.42 -3.73 17.69
C VAL A 707 7.64 -2.29 18.15
N GLY A 708 6.58 -1.48 18.16
CA GLY A 708 6.65 -0.05 18.48
C GLY A 708 7.24 0.81 17.35
N ASN A 709 7.53 2.09 17.64
CA ASN A 709 7.88 3.10 16.64
C ASN A 709 9.39 3.38 16.53
N ASN A 710 10.23 2.73 17.36
CA ASN A 710 11.68 2.85 17.34
C ASN A 710 12.36 1.65 16.65
N PRO A 711 12.88 1.80 15.42
CA PRO A 711 13.55 0.71 14.72
C PRO A 711 14.80 0.14 15.38
N SER A 712 15.49 0.93 16.22
CA SER A 712 16.71 0.47 16.90
C SER A 712 16.48 -0.66 17.93
N THR A 713 15.24 -0.88 18.36
CA THR A 713 14.88 -1.95 19.30
C THR A 713 14.29 -3.19 18.62
N TRP A 714 13.99 -3.11 17.32
CA TRP A 714 13.36 -4.19 16.57
C TRP A 714 14.28 -5.41 16.46
N GLN A 715 13.66 -6.58 16.46
CA GLN A 715 14.34 -7.87 16.32
C GLN A 715 13.78 -8.60 15.09
N PRO A 716 14.55 -9.45 14.39
CA PRO A 716 14.06 -10.26 13.28
C PRO A 716 12.91 -11.18 13.70
N PHE A 717 11.93 -11.42 12.81
CA PHE A 717 10.87 -12.39 13.08
C PHE A 717 11.42 -13.76 13.45
N ALA A 718 12.49 -14.20 12.78
CA ALA A 718 13.18 -15.45 13.05
C ALA A 718 13.57 -15.66 14.52
N THR A 719 14.00 -14.60 15.22
CA THR A 719 14.36 -14.68 16.64
C THR A 719 13.16 -14.85 17.59
N SER A 720 11.95 -14.58 17.09
CA SER A 720 10.72 -14.52 17.89
C SER A 720 9.75 -15.68 17.61
N TYR A 721 10.12 -16.62 16.74
CA TYR A 721 9.25 -17.76 16.45
C TYR A 721 9.15 -18.68 17.66
N ALA A 722 8.04 -18.57 18.39
CA ALA A 722 7.62 -19.52 19.41
C ALA A 722 6.38 -20.26 18.93
N ALA A 723 6.27 -21.55 19.24
CA ALA A 723 5.12 -22.36 18.89
C ALA A 723 3.84 -21.79 19.53
N ALA A 724 2.76 -21.70 18.75
CA ALA A 724 1.48 -21.12 19.17
C ALA A 724 0.78 -21.86 20.33
N ASP A 725 1.18 -23.10 20.60
CA ASP A 725 0.71 -23.92 21.74
C ASP A 725 1.58 -23.75 23.00
N GLY A 726 2.61 -22.91 22.94
CA GLY A 726 3.53 -22.66 24.05
C GLY A 726 4.64 -23.71 24.22
N THR A 727 4.77 -24.67 23.29
CA THR A 727 5.73 -25.80 23.41
C THR A 727 7.21 -25.45 23.17
N GLY A 728 7.54 -24.18 22.93
CA GLY A 728 8.92 -23.68 22.89
C GLY A 728 9.27 -22.90 21.62
N VAL A 729 10.57 -22.66 21.42
CA VAL A 729 11.07 -21.85 20.30
C VAL A 729 11.24 -22.71 19.04
N LEU A 730 10.91 -22.14 17.88
CA LEU A 730 10.99 -22.77 16.57
C LEU A 730 12.21 -22.25 15.79
N PRO A 731 13.08 -23.13 15.27
CA PRO A 731 14.11 -22.72 14.32
C PRO A 731 13.50 -22.42 12.94
N SER A 732 14.24 -21.73 12.09
CA SER A 732 13.93 -21.63 10.66
C SER A 732 14.71 -22.71 9.91
N TRP A 733 13.99 -23.51 9.13
CA TRP A 733 14.53 -24.57 8.30
C TRP A 733 14.57 -24.13 6.83
N MET A 734 15.70 -24.38 6.16
CA MET A 734 15.72 -24.44 4.71
C MET A 734 15.28 -25.84 4.29
N ILE A 735 14.30 -25.89 3.40
CA ILE A 735 13.79 -27.12 2.81
C ILE A 735 14.11 -27.12 1.32
N ALA A 736 14.51 -28.27 0.80
CA ALA A 736 14.72 -28.45 -0.62
C ALA A 736 14.31 -29.84 -1.07
N SER A 737 13.89 -29.93 -2.33
CA SER A 737 13.57 -31.18 -3.00
C SER A 737 14.57 -31.40 -4.14
N VAL A 738 15.38 -32.44 -4.02
CA VAL A 738 16.55 -32.71 -4.87
C VAL A 738 16.59 -34.16 -5.34
N SER A 739 17.25 -34.41 -6.47
CA SER A 739 17.35 -35.73 -7.09
C SER A 739 18.67 -35.86 -7.85
N GLY A 740 19.25 -37.05 -7.87
CA GLY A 740 20.34 -37.41 -8.78
C GLY A 740 19.78 -37.75 -10.16
N ASP A 741 20.31 -37.11 -11.20
CA ASP A 741 19.75 -37.21 -12.55
C ASP A 741 19.97 -38.59 -13.21
N ASP A 742 21.16 -39.17 -13.00
CA ASP A 742 21.65 -40.36 -13.71
C ASP A 742 21.87 -41.58 -12.77
N ASN A 743 21.03 -41.73 -11.74
CA ASN A 743 21.07 -42.86 -10.79
C ASN A 743 22.43 -43.13 -10.11
N GLY A 744 23.33 -42.14 -10.02
CA GLY A 744 24.61 -42.28 -9.33
C GLY A 744 24.82 -41.19 -8.30
N PRO A 745 25.87 -41.33 -7.47
CA PRO A 745 26.06 -40.47 -6.31
C PRO A 745 26.28 -39.02 -6.75
N ALA A 746 25.51 -38.13 -6.16
CA ALA A 746 25.72 -36.69 -6.29
C ALA A 746 25.92 -36.08 -4.91
N PHE A 747 26.83 -35.13 -4.80
CA PHE A 747 27.16 -34.48 -3.54
C PHE A 747 26.95 -32.97 -3.68
N LEU A 748 26.07 -32.45 -2.83
CA LEU A 748 25.63 -31.06 -2.84
C LEU A 748 26.28 -30.30 -1.69
N GLY A 749 27.02 -29.25 -2.05
CA GLY A 749 27.57 -28.28 -1.11
C GLY A 749 26.69 -27.03 -1.03
N LEU A 750 26.83 -26.30 0.08
CA LEU A 750 26.12 -25.03 0.31
C LEU A 750 27.04 -24.01 0.96
N GLU A 751 27.15 -22.85 0.32
CA GLU A 751 27.78 -21.65 0.87
C GLU A 751 26.70 -20.60 1.17
N ILE A 752 26.76 -19.99 2.35
CA ILE A 752 25.84 -18.95 2.79
C ILE A 752 26.62 -17.64 2.93
N SER A 753 26.14 -16.59 2.29
CA SER A 753 26.75 -15.26 2.32
C SER A 753 25.73 -14.19 2.66
N SER A 754 25.99 -13.43 3.71
CA SER A 754 25.20 -12.24 4.04
C SER A 754 25.55 -11.09 3.09
N GLN A 755 24.56 -10.45 2.46
CA GLN A 755 24.73 -9.31 1.55
C GLN A 755 24.24 -8.01 2.20
N VAL A 756 24.76 -7.70 3.39
CA VAL A 756 24.37 -6.48 4.10
C VAL A 756 24.85 -5.25 3.33
N PHE A 757 24.00 -4.23 3.24
CA PHE A 757 24.37 -2.97 2.58
C PHE A 757 25.60 -2.34 3.25
N ARG A 758 26.68 -2.05 2.50
CA ARG A 758 27.95 -1.52 3.04
C ARG A 758 28.50 -2.34 4.22
N ASP A 759 28.45 -3.65 4.10
CA ASP A 759 29.06 -4.55 5.06
C ASP A 759 30.58 -4.35 5.12
N PRO A 760 31.16 -3.95 6.26
CA PRO A 760 32.61 -3.85 6.39
C PRO A 760 33.30 -5.22 6.48
N THR A 761 32.55 -6.29 6.79
CA THR A 761 33.05 -7.65 6.99
C THR A 761 32.05 -8.66 6.42
N PRO A 762 31.96 -8.79 5.07
CA PRO A 762 31.11 -9.79 4.44
C PRO A 762 31.50 -11.18 4.93
N ALA A 763 30.53 -11.89 5.50
CA ALA A 763 30.71 -13.23 6.03
C ALA A 763 30.13 -14.25 5.05
N THR A 764 31.02 -15.07 4.49
CA THR A 764 30.66 -16.27 3.72
C THR A 764 31.13 -17.49 4.51
N GLY A 765 30.24 -18.42 4.76
CA GLY A 765 30.55 -19.66 5.46
C GLY A 765 29.93 -20.86 4.76
N SER A 766 30.65 -21.98 4.77
CA SER A 766 30.10 -23.27 4.33
C SER A 766 29.11 -23.78 5.36
N TYR A 767 27.97 -24.27 4.89
CA TYR A 767 27.03 -24.99 5.73
C TYR A 767 27.56 -26.40 6.00
N LEU A 768 27.52 -26.82 7.26
CA LEU A 768 27.87 -28.17 7.68
C LEU A 768 26.58 -28.97 7.87
N PHE A 769 26.36 -29.89 6.94
CA PHE A 769 25.25 -30.83 6.93
C PHE A 769 25.42 -31.89 8.02
N PRO A 770 24.34 -32.25 8.73
CA PRO A 770 24.37 -33.40 9.63
C PRO A 770 24.82 -34.68 8.91
N THR A 771 25.68 -35.47 9.58
CA THR A 771 26.00 -36.82 9.10
C THR A 771 24.80 -37.77 9.23
N ASP A 772 23.91 -37.46 10.18
CA ASP A 772 22.78 -38.27 10.58
C ASP A 772 21.48 -37.44 10.55
N MET A 773 20.44 -38.00 9.94
CA MET A 773 19.08 -37.49 9.95
C MET A 773 18.30 -38.16 11.08
N ASN A 774 17.90 -37.37 12.08
CA ASN A 774 17.26 -37.86 13.30
C ASN A 774 15.76 -37.57 13.29
N PHE A 775 14.95 -38.60 13.51
CA PHE A 775 13.50 -38.52 13.64
C PHE A 775 13.04 -38.64 15.11
N PHE A 776 13.63 -37.81 15.98
CA PHE A 776 13.34 -37.60 17.41
C PHE A 776 13.97 -38.57 18.42
N LEU A 777 13.73 -39.90 18.43
CA LEU A 777 14.29 -40.75 19.51
C LEU A 777 14.83 -42.15 19.15
N THR A 778 14.38 -42.82 18.08
CA THR A 778 14.78 -44.23 17.81
C THR A 778 15.21 -44.54 16.38
N SER A 779 15.15 -43.57 15.46
CA SER A 779 15.51 -43.76 14.06
C SER A 779 16.48 -42.70 13.59
N VAL A 780 17.65 -43.16 13.15
CA VAL A 780 18.73 -42.34 12.61
C VAL A 780 19.10 -42.90 11.25
N LEU A 781 18.98 -42.08 10.21
CA LEU A 781 19.44 -42.41 8.87
C LEU A 781 20.70 -41.63 8.57
N THR A 782 21.78 -42.33 8.24
CA THR A 782 23.03 -41.69 7.85
C THR A 782 22.89 -41.13 6.44
N ASN A 783 23.19 -39.83 6.29
CA ASN A 783 23.25 -39.16 5.00
C ASN A 783 24.35 -39.80 4.13
N GLY A 784 24.07 -40.03 2.85
CA GLY A 784 24.93 -40.76 1.91
C GLY A 784 26.37 -40.25 1.79
N ALA A 785 26.61 -38.96 2.09
CA ALA A 785 27.96 -38.39 2.07
C ALA A 785 28.84 -38.86 3.23
N ALA A 786 28.27 -39.21 4.39
CA ALA A 786 29.03 -39.53 5.59
C ALA A 786 29.92 -40.77 5.43
N ALA A 787 29.50 -41.74 4.62
CA ALA A 787 30.28 -42.95 4.33
C ALA A 787 31.63 -42.66 3.63
N ALA A 788 31.79 -41.48 3.02
CA ALA A 788 33.00 -41.08 2.31
C ALA A 788 34.02 -40.32 3.19
N TYR A 789 33.69 -40.01 4.44
CA TYR A 789 34.57 -39.32 5.40
C TYR A 789 35.03 -40.29 6.52
N PRO A 790 36.32 -40.71 6.57
CA PRO A 790 36.82 -41.62 7.62
C PRO A 790 37.02 -40.94 9.00
N ALA A 791 36.98 -41.75 10.09
CA ALA A 791 36.90 -41.37 11.51
C ALA A 791 38.06 -40.53 12.13
N PRO A 792 37.88 -39.90 13.32
CA PRO A 792 36.63 -39.71 14.04
C PRO A 792 35.84 -38.59 13.37
N VAL A 793 34.65 -38.93 12.88
CA VAL A 793 33.88 -38.06 11.97
C VAL A 793 33.44 -36.81 12.76
N PRO A 794 33.59 -35.59 12.20
CA PRO A 794 32.87 -34.44 12.71
C PRO A 794 31.36 -34.74 12.71
N THR A 795 30.60 -34.29 13.72
CA THR A 795 29.15 -34.54 13.75
C THR A 795 28.42 -34.00 12.52
N ASN A 796 28.97 -32.96 11.87
CA ASN A 796 28.45 -32.38 10.63
C ASN A 796 29.59 -32.20 9.59
N ILE A 797 29.30 -32.39 8.30
CA ILE A 797 30.23 -32.39 7.16
C ILE A 797 29.78 -31.39 6.08
N PRO A 798 30.65 -30.86 5.21
CA PRO A 798 30.29 -29.78 4.28
C PRO A 798 29.47 -30.20 3.05
N GLU A 799 29.08 -31.48 2.93
CA GLU A 799 28.45 -32.04 1.74
C GLU A 799 27.23 -32.91 2.09
N TYR A 800 26.18 -32.82 1.27
CA TYR A 800 24.99 -33.67 1.33
C TYR A 800 24.99 -34.71 0.21
N GLY A 801 24.80 -36.00 0.52
CA GLY A 801 24.95 -37.09 -0.44
C GLY A 801 23.63 -37.69 -0.90
N LEU A 802 23.36 -37.58 -2.20
CA LEU A 802 22.27 -38.26 -2.89
C LEU A 802 22.78 -39.59 -3.47
N THR A 803 22.78 -40.64 -2.65
CA THR A 803 23.41 -41.93 -3.02
C THR A 803 22.45 -43.11 -3.13
N ASP A 804 21.21 -42.99 -2.64
CA ASP A 804 20.20 -44.06 -2.68
C ASP A 804 19.19 -43.88 -3.84
N PRO A 805 19.37 -44.60 -4.96
CA PRO A 805 18.50 -44.46 -6.13
C PRO A 805 17.07 -44.95 -5.88
N THR A 806 16.76 -45.59 -4.74
CA THR A 806 15.38 -45.99 -4.43
C THR A 806 14.50 -44.79 -4.05
N VAL A 807 15.11 -43.73 -3.49
CA VAL A 807 14.44 -42.51 -3.01
C VAL A 807 14.80 -41.26 -3.81
N ASN A 808 16.02 -41.16 -4.36
CA ASN A 808 16.56 -39.92 -4.91
C ASN A 808 17.03 -39.99 -6.37
N ALA A 809 16.58 -41.00 -7.12
CA ALA A 809 16.80 -41.08 -8.57
C ALA A 809 15.65 -40.45 -9.35
N TYR A 810 15.96 -39.57 -10.31
CA TYR A 810 14.96 -38.93 -11.17
C TYR A 810 14.10 -40.01 -11.88
N PRO A 811 12.75 -39.94 -11.83
CA PRO A 811 11.90 -38.78 -11.49
C PRO A 811 11.53 -38.61 -10.00
N LYS A 812 12.11 -39.38 -9.08
CA LYS A 812 11.87 -39.24 -7.63
C LYS A 812 12.79 -38.18 -7.02
N PHE A 813 12.26 -37.44 -6.06
CA PHE A 813 12.99 -36.40 -5.34
C PHE A 813 12.99 -36.68 -3.85
N GLU A 814 14.18 -36.63 -3.26
CA GLU A 814 14.39 -36.61 -1.83
C GLU A 814 14.27 -35.18 -1.33
N SER A 815 13.52 -34.98 -0.25
CA SER A 815 13.25 -33.67 0.34
C SER A 815 13.82 -33.60 1.74
N TRP A 816 14.86 -32.79 1.91
CA TRP A 816 15.52 -32.58 3.19
C TRP A 816 15.09 -31.24 3.82
N ALA A 817 15.31 -31.15 5.12
CA ALA A 817 15.11 -29.95 5.92
C ALA A 817 16.32 -29.74 6.82
N MET A 818 16.89 -28.54 6.79
CA MET A 818 18.09 -28.23 7.58
C MET A 818 17.93 -26.91 8.33
N PRO A 819 18.26 -26.85 9.63
CA PRO A 819 18.17 -25.60 10.39
C PRO A 819 19.18 -24.57 9.85
N ILE A 820 18.69 -23.42 9.40
CA ILE A 820 19.54 -22.30 8.98
C ILE A 820 19.64 -21.22 10.07
N PHE A 821 18.61 -21.11 10.91
CA PHE A 821 18.64 -20.28 12.11
C PHE A 821 18.07 -21.08 13.28
N ASN A 822 18.82 -21.19 14.37
CA ASN A 822 18.37 -21.88 15.58
C ASN A 822 18.48 -20.93 16.79
N PRO A 823 17.35 -20.52 17.40
CA PRO A 823 17.35 -19.63 18.56
C PRO A 823 17.71 -20.32 19.88
N THR A 824 18.03 -21.63 19.88
CA THR A 824 18.49 -22.36 21.07
C THR A 824 19.83 -21.78 21.55
N ALA A 825 19.96 -21.61 22.88
CA ALA A 825 21.09 -20.93 23.51
C ALA A 825 22.45 -21.49 23.04
N GLY A 826 23.23 -20.64 22.37
CA GLY A 826 24.61 -20.91 21.98
C GLY A 826 24.88 -21.01 20.48
N ALA A 827 23.90 -21.30 19.61
CA ALA A 827 24.18 -21.46 18.18
C ALA A 827 24.40 -20.12 17.46
N PHE A 828 23.53 -19.14 17.73
CA PHE A 828 23.64 -17.78 17.18
C PHE A 828 23.79 -16.77 18.32
N ALA A 829 24.56 -15.71 18.07
CA ALA A 829 24.52 -14.52 18.91
C ALA A 829 23.16 -13.84 18.77
N ALA A 830 22.81 -12.98 19.73
CA ALA A 830 21.66 -12.10 19.56
C ALA A 830 21.81 -11.25 18.29
N TYR A 831 20.70 -10.88 17.66
CA TYR A 831 20.70 -9.95 16.53
C TYR A 831 21.53 -8.71 16.86
N ASN A 832 22.47 -8.37 15.99
CA ASN A 832 23.30 -7.18 16.09
C ASN A 832 22.68 -6.06 15.25
N PRO A 833 22.06 -5.01 15.85
CA PRO A 833 21.38 -3.96 15.08
C PRO A 833 22.33 -3.09 14.27
N LEU A 834 23.60 -2.97 14.68
CA LEU A 834 24.60 -2.19 13.94
C LEU A 834 25.11 -2.97 12.73
N ALA A 835 25.43 -4.25 12.91
CA ALA A 835 25.87 -5.12 11.82
C ALA A 835 24.72 -5.57 10.91
N ARG A 836 23.46 -5.50 11.38
CA ARG A 836 22.24 -5.98 10.69
C ARG A 836 22.27 -7.45 10.34
N LYS A 837 22.84 -8.26 11.22
CA LYS A 837 23.04 -9.70 11.03
C LYS A 837 22.54 -10.50 12.23
N LEU A 838 22.12 -11.73 11.93
CA LEU A 838 22.12 -12.82 12.90
C LEU A 838 23.48 -13.49 12.79
N GLU A 839 24.34 -13.24 13.77
CA GLU A 839 25.73 -13.70 13.76
C GLU A 839 25.82 -15.11 14.34
N ALA A 840 26.41 -16.05 13.60
CA ALA A 840 26.66 -17.39 14.15
C ALA A 840 27.75 -17.31 15.23
N THR A 841 27.60 -18.05 16.33
CA THR A 841 28.71 -18.22 17.27
C THR A 841 29.60 -19.39 16.85
N GLY A 842 30.79 -19.50 17.42
CA GLY A 842 31.66 -20.66 17.24
C GLY A 842 31.07 -22.00 17.76
N ALA A 843 29.94 -21.96 18.47
CA ALA A 843 29.21 -23.15 18.89
C ALA A 843 28.06 -23.55 17.92
N ASN A 844 27.89 -22.85 16.79
CA ASN A 844 26.93 -23.28 15.77
C ASN A 844 27.39 -24.60 15.13
N PRO A 845 26.66 -25.73 15.32
CA PRO A 845 27.08 -27.01 14.74
C PRO A 845 27.00 -27.02 13.21
N PHE A 846 26.22 -26.11 12.62
CA PHE A 846 25.99 -26.04 11.17
C PHE A 846 26.99 -25.14 10.42
N GLY A 847 27.98 -24.56 11.10
CA GLY A 847 29.02 -23.72 10.48
C GLY A 847 28.96 -22.25 10.89
N GLY A 848 30.04 -21.51 10.61
CA GLY A 848 30.18 -20.08 10.94
C GLY A 848 29.71 -19.18 9.82
N PHE A 849 28.40 -19.12 9.56
CA PHE A 849 27.80 -18.23 8.58
C PHE A 849 26.81 -17.25 9.23
N ASP A 850 26.71 -16.06 8.67
CA ASP A 850 25.78 -15.03 9.15
C ASP A 850 24.56 -14.91 8.22
N LEU A 851 23.43 -14.49 8.78
CA LEU A 851 22.22 -14.19 8.01
C LEU A 851 21.94 -12.69 8.02
N ALA A 852 21.75 -12.11 6.85
CA ALA A 852 21.43 -10.70 6.71
C ALA A 852 19.96 -10.43 7.11
N THR A 853 19.73 -9.29 7.75
CA THR A 853 18.39 -8.82 8.14
C THR A 853 18.01 -7.59 7.33
N GLN A 854 16.79 -7.55 6.82
CA GLN A 854 16.26 -6.63 5.79
C GLN A 854 17.07 -6.58 4.48
N HIS A 855 18.12 -7.36 4.36
CA HIS A 855 18.98 -7.42 3.18
C HIS A 855 19.05 -8.87 2.70
N PRO A 856 19.45 -9.09 1.44
CA PRO A 856 19.54 -10.44 0.91
C PRO A 856 20.59 -11.28 1.64
N THR A 857 20.27 -12.55 1.85
CA THR A 857 21.23 -13.62 2.15
C THR A 857 21.27 -14.53 0.93
N ASP A 858 22.47 -14.75 0.42
CA ASP A 858 22.71 -15.57 -0.76
C ASP A 858 23.11 -16.99 -0.34
N PHE A 859 22.50 -17.98 -0.99
CA PHE A 859 22.69 -19.41 -0.79
C PHE A 859 23.21 -20.00 -2.09
N ARG A 860 24.52 -20.25 -2.17
CA ARG A 860 25.16 -20.83 -3.35
C ARG A 860 25.19 -22.34 -3.22
N PHE A 861 24.47 -23.01 -4.12
CA PHE A 861 24.49 -24.45 -4.29
C PHE A 861 25.49 -24.82 -5.39
N PHE A 862 26.35 -25.79 -5.10
CA PHE A 862 27.37 -26.30 -6.00
C PHE A 862 27.59 -27.79 -5.76
N LEU A 863 28.28 -28.45 -6.69
CA LEU A 863 28.55 -29.89 -6.62
C LEU A 863 30.05 -30.14 -6.52
N ASN A 864 30.45 -30.95 -5.55
CA ASN A 864 31.85 -31.29 -5.31
C ASN A 864 32.07 -32.81 -5.31
N PRO A 865 33.23 -33.30 -5.78
CA PRO A 865 33.59 -34.69 -5.56
C PRO A 865 33.90 -34.92 -4.07
N VAL A 866 33.43 -36.04 -3.52
CA VAL A 866 33.73 -36.45 -2.15
C VAL A 866 34.60 -37.71 -2.17
N GLY A 867 35.79 -37.62 -1.59
CA GLY A 867 36.79 -38.68 -1.66
C GLY A 867 37.21 -39.00 -3.10
N ALA A 868 37.09 -40.26 -3.51
CA ALA A 868 37.38 -40.72 -4.88
C ALA A 868 36.14 -40.79 -5.80
N GLN A 869 34.97 -40.35 -5.33
CA GLN A 869 33.71 -40.44 -6.08
C GLN A 869 33.42 -39.11 -6.78
N PRO A 870 33.32 -39.07 -8.13
CA PRO A 870 32.88 -37.87 -8.84
C PRO A 870 31.40 -37.60 -8.55
N SER A 871 31.03 -36.34 -8.36
CA SER A 871 29.62 -35.96 -8.25
C SER A 871 28.94 -35.98 -9.63
N LYS A 872 27.76 -36.57 -9.72
CA LYS A 872 26.87 -36.47 -10.88
C LYS A 872 25.98 -35.22 -10.81
N ASN A 873 25.23 -34.96 -11.89
CA ASN A 873 24.27 -33.86 -11.98
C ASN A 873 23.16 -34.01 -10.94
N VAL A 874 22.75 -32.89 -10.36
CA VAL A 874 21.64 -32.78 -9.41
C VAL A 874 20.50 -32.02 -10.05
N LEU A 875 19.30 -32.53 -9.90
CA LEU A 875 18.07 -31.83 -10.21
C LEU A 875 17.48 -31.27 -8.93
N MET A 876 17.15 -29.98 -8.93
CA MET A 876 16.51 -29.31 -7.82
C MET A 876 15.10 -28.88 -8.24
N ALA A 877 14.09 -29.50 -7.64
CA ALA A 877 12.69 -29.21 -7.94
C ALA A 877 12.23 -27.91 -7.30
N ARG A 878 12.56 -27.67 -6.02
CA ARG A 878 12.23 -26.41 -5.33
C ARG A 878 13.01 -26.27 -4.03
N THR A 879 13.16 -25.02 -3.59
CA THR A 879 13.75 -24.64 -2.30
C THR A 879 12.89 -23.57 -1.63
N ALA A 880 12.86 -23.55 -0.29
CA ALA A 880 12.18 -22.52 0.50
C ALA A 880 12.72 -22.48 1.93
N ILE A 881 12.30 -21.48 2.69
CA ILE A 881 12.52 -21.38 4.14
C ILE A 881 11.17 -21.44 4.84
N THR A 882 11.09 -22.21 5.92
CA THR A 882 9.90 -22.35 6.75
C THR A 882 10.29 -22.49 8.22
N PRO A 883 9.60 -21.87 9.19
CA PRO A 883 8.70 -20.73 8.99
C PRO A 883 9.45 -19.48 8.49
N ALA A 884 8.75 -18.64 7.72
CA ALA A 884 9.28 -17.35 7.25
C ALA A 884 8.20 -16.27 7.16
N ASP A 885 8.63 -15.02 6.97
CA ASP A 885 7.77 -13.84 6.83
C ASP A 885 8.15 -13.03 5.60
N VAL A 886 7.14 -12.68 4.79
CA VAL A 886 7.26 -11.73 3.69
C VAL A 886 6.38 -10.52 3.98
N ARG A 887 6.99 -9.34 3.96
CA ARG A 887 6.32 -8.08 4.26
C ARG A 887 6.44 -7.13 3.08
N ILE A 888 5.30 -6.62 2.61
CA ILE A 888 5.20 -5.71 1.47
C ILE A 888 4.60 -4.38 1.96
N GLU A 889 5.44 -3.37 2.10
CA GLU A 889 5.06 -2.03 2.56
C GLU A 889 4.99 -1.06 1.38
N ALA A 890 3.87 -1.08 0.66
CA ALA A 890 3.68 -0.23 -0.53
C ALA A 890 2.21 0.04 -0.84
N VAL A 891 1.95 1.17 -1.49
CA VAL A 891 0.70 1.39 -2.23
C VAL A 891 0.80 0.65 -3.55
N MET A 892 -0.20 -0.16 -3.88
CA MET A 892 -0.24 -0.93 -5.12
C MET A 892 -1.45 -0.50 -5.95
N TYR A 893 -1.19 -0.03 -7.17
CA TYR A 893 -2.22 0.40 -8.11
C TYR A 893 -2.07 -0.30 -9.46
N ALA A 894 -3.11 -1.04 -9.88
CA ALA A 894 -3.24 -1.63 -11.20
C ALA A 894 -4.38 -0.95 -11.96
N GLN A 895 -4.07 -0.11 -12.96
CA GLN A 895 -5.08 0.72 -13.64
C GLN A 895 -6.07 -0.11 -14.47
N ASN A 896 -5.59 -1.05 -15.29
CA ASN A 896 -6.44 -1.80 -16.22
C ASN A 896 -6.65 -3.26 -15.79
N GLY A 897 -5.71 -3.87 -15.08
CA GLY A 897 -5.79 -5.25 -14.60
C GLY A 897 -6.09 -5.35 -13.11
N SER A 898 -5.49 -6.34 -12.45
CA SER A 898 -5.81 -6.70 -11.07
C SER A 898 -4.57 -6.82 -10.19
N PHE A 899 -4.80 -6.85 -8.87
CA PHE A 899 -3.87 -7.52 -7.98
C PHE A 899 -3.89 -9.02 -8.27
N PHE A 900 -2.72 -9.68 -8.25
CA PHE A 900 -2.62 -11.11 -8.53
C PHE A 900 -1.51 -11.76 -7.70
N VAL A 901 -1.65 -13.05 -7.40
CA VAL A 901 -0.60 -13.84 -6.73
C VAL A 901 -0.25 -15.03 -7.62
N ILE A 902 1.02 -15.18 -7.98
CA ILE A 902 1.46 -16.35 -8.75
C ILE A 902 1.49 -17.55 -7.79
N PRO A 903 0.69 -18.61 -8.02
CA PRO A 903 0.60 -19.73 -7.10
C PRO A 903 1.86 -20.61 -7.08
N GLY A 904 2.53 -20.77 -8.23
CA GLY A 904 3.58 -21.76 -8.42
C GLY A 904 3.07 -23.21 -8.36
N GLN A 905 3.97 -24.19 -8.35
CA GLN A 905 3.63 -25.59 -8.08
C GLN A 905 3.34 -25.82 -6.59
N TRP A 906 2.82 -26.99 -6.22
CA TRP A 906 2.89 -27.42 -4.81
C TRP A 906 4.35 -27.59 -4.39
N PHE A 907 4.66 -27.35 -3.11
CA PHE A 907 6.03 -27.54 -2.65
C PHE A 907 6.41 -29.03 -2.65
N ASN A 908 5.50 -29.86 -2.13
CA ASN A 908 5.53 -31.31 -2.34
C ASN A 908 4.68 -31.66 -3.57
N THR A 909 5.30 -32.22 -4.59
CA THR A 909 4.64 -32.57 -5.86
C THR A 909 4.17 -34.02 -5.91
N ASN A 910 4.49 -34.84 -4.91
CA ASN A 910 4.15 -36.26 -4.90
C ASN A 910 2.70 -36.47 -4.42
N PRO A 911 1.74 -36.82 -5.30
CA PRO A 911 0.34 -36.97 -4.90
C PRO A 911 0.08 -38.12 -3.92
N ASP A 912 1.04 -39.05 -3.76
CA ASP A 912 0.92 -40.17 -2.83
C ASP A 912 1.32 -39.81 -1.38
N ASP A 913 2.04 -38.70 -1.16
CA ASP A 913 2.46 -38.23 0.17
C ASP A 913 1.38 -37.31 0.79
N LEU A 914 0.26 -37.92 1.19
CA LEU A 914 -0.90 -37.25 1.79
C LEU A 914 -0.91 -37.37 3.31
N ARG A 915 -1.29 -36.28 4.01
CA ARG A 915 -1.47 -36.30 5.47
C ARG A 915 -2.42 -37.39 5.94
N THR A 916 -3.53 -37.60 5.23
CA THR A 916 -4.50 -38.63 5.59
C THR A 916 -3.89 -40.03 5.55
N SER A 917 -3.00 -40.30 4.58
CA SER A 917 -2.29 -41.58 4.50
C SER A 917 -1.27 -41.71 5.63
N PHE A 918 -0.54 -40.63 5.92
CA PHE A 918 0.39 -40.56 7.04
C PHE A 918 -0.27 -40.85 8.40
N GLU A 919 -1.45 -40.27 8.64
CA GLU A 919 -2.25 -40.50 9.86
C GLU A 919 -2.87 -41.90 9.93
N GLN A 920 -3.17 -42.53 8.77
CA GLN A 920 -3.80 -43.85 8.69
C GLN A 920 -2.80 -45.03 8.67
N ASN A 921 -1.59 -44.85 8.14
CA ASN A 921 -0.60 -45.92 7.94
C ASN A 921 0.15 -46.33 9.22
N TYR A 922 -0.44 -46.12 10.40
CA TYR A 922 0.16 -46.43 11.70
C TYR A 922 0.06 -47.91 12.11
N THR A 923 -0.46 -48.83 11.30
CA THR A 923 -0.47 -50.25 11.68
C THR A 923 0.96 -50.80 11.82
N PRO A 924 1.39 -51.28 13.01
CA PRO A 924 2.70 -51.91 13.16
C PRO A 924 2.70 -53.22 12.39
N ALA A 925 3.60 -53.35 11.42
CA ALA A 925 4.00 -54.65 10.94
C ALA A 925 5.04 -55.16 11.96
N ASP A 926 4.70 -56.27 12.60
CA ASP A 926 5.52 -57.05 13.52
C ASP A 926 5.62 -56.55 14.99
N ASN A 927 4.66 -57.08 15.77
CA ASN A 927 4.84 -57.78 17.06
C ASN A 927 4.36 -57.11 18.36
N THR A 928 3.42 -57.83 19.01
CA THR A 928 3.03 -57.88 20.43
C THR A 928 2.48 -56.64 21.15
N ASP A 929 1.23 -56.81 21.60
CA ASP A 929 0.57 -56.22 22.78
C ASP A 929 0.76 -54.71 23.01
N ASP A 930 -0.21 -53.93 22.50
CA ASP A 930 -0.97 -52.85 23.19
C ASP A 930 -1.25 -51.56 22.38
N LEU A 931 -0.98 -51.51 21.06
CA LEU A 931 -1.14 -50.26 20.28
C LEU A 931 -1.97 -50.35 18.98
N ALA A 932 -2.78 -51.39 18.79
CA ALA A 932 -3.62 -51.55 17.59
C ALA A 932 -4.82 -50.57 17.49
N THR A 933 -4.95 -49.59 18.40
CA THR A 933 -6.07 -48.64 18.47
C THR A 933 -5.65 -47.20 18.80
N ALA A 934 -4.35 -46.89 18.95
CA ALA A 934 -3.92 -45.54 19.28
C ALA A 934 -3.90 -44.64 18.03
N ALA A 935 -4.62 -43.52 18.07
CA ALA A 935 -4.46 -42.45 17.09
C ALA A 935 -3.03 -41.92 17.09
N LEU A 936 -2.54 -41.43 15.94
CA LEU A 936 -1.21 -40.83 15.84
C LEU A 936 -1.06 -39.71 16.87
N ASP A 937 -0.14 -39.88 17.83
CA ASP A 937 0.15 -38.87 18.83
C ASP A 937 1.16 -37.85 18.29
N TYR A 938 0.66 -36.66 17.97
CA TYR A 938 1.50 -35.54 17.54
C TYR A 938 2.25 -34.85 18.69
N GLY A 939 1.99 -35.22 19.95
CA GLY A 939 2.73 -34.79 21.14
C GLY A 939 4.13 -35.42 21.27
N GLY A 940 4.49 -36.34 20.35
CA GLY A 940 5.78 -37.03 20.30
C GLY A 940 5.69 -38.48 20.80
N GLY A 941 6.71 -39.27 20.48
CA GLY A 941 6.81 -40.68 20.88
C GLY A 941 7.05 -41.63 19.69
N VAL A 942 7.27 -42.91 20.00
CA VAL A 942 7.69 -43.96 19.03
C VAL A 942 6.77 -44.04 17.80
N ASN A 943 5.49 -43.73 17.96
CA ASN A 943 4.49 -43.81 16.90
C ASN A 943 4.69 -42.73 15.82
N LEU A 944 4.99 -41.50 16.23
CA LEU A 944 5.26 -40.39 15.30
C LEU A 944 6.58 -40.62 14.57
N ASP A 945 7.61 -41.05 15.31
CA ASP A 945 8.95 -41.31 14.78
C ASP A 945 8.90 -42.43 13.71
N THR A 946 8.18 -43.51 13.99
CA THR A 946 7.99 -44.62 13.03
C THR A 946 7.24 -44.17 11.78
N ALA A 947 6.21 -43.33 11.93
CA ALA A 947 5.47 -42.80 10.81
C ALA A 947 6.35 -41.89 9.93
N GLN A 948 7.19 -41.05 10.55
CA GLN A 948 8.13 -40.19 9.83
C GLN A 948 9.20 -40.99 9.09
N GLN A 949 9.78 -42.00 9.73
CA GLN A 949 10.74 -42.90 9.08
C GLN A 949 10.11 -43.56 7.86
N ARG A 950 8.91 -44.14 7.98
CA ARG A 950 8.21 -44.77 6.84
C ARG A 950 7.91 -43.78 5.71
N ARG A 951 7.56 -42.53 6.06
CA ARG A 951 7.35 -41.46 5.08
C ARG A 951 8.64 -41.16 4.32
N TYR A 952 9.76 -41.06 5.02
CA TYR A 952 11.08 -40.85 4.42
C TYR A 952 11.50 -42.03 3.54
N GLU A 953 11.41 -43.27 4.02
CA GLU A 953 11.77 -44.47 3.25
C GLU A 953 10.92 -44.64 1.98
N ARG A 954 9.65 -44.27 2.04
CA ARG A 954 8.72 -44.44 0.92
C ARG A 954 8.79 -43.31 -0.11
N TYR A 955 8.97 -42.07 0.35
CA TYR A 955 8.81 -40.87 -0.47
C TYR A 955 10.03 -39.93 -0.45
N GLY A 956 11.03 -40.20 0.37
CA GLY A 956 12.19 -39.33 0.57
C GLY A 956 11.85 -38.03 1.31
N ALA A 957 10.70 -37.90 1.98
CA ALA A 957 10.24 -36.64 2.57
C ALA A 957 10.58 -36.52 4.07
N SER A 958 11.33 -35.47 4.43
CA SER A 958 11.61 -35.08 5.82
C SER A 958 10.38 -34.58 6.58
N PRO A 959 10.40 -34.57 7.93
CA PRO A 959 9.23 -34.21 8.74
C PRO A 959 8.74 -32.78 8.53
N GLU A 960 9.63 -31.81 8.32
CA GLU A 960 9.33 -30.39 8.11
C GLU A 960 8.67 -30.13 6.75
N MET A 961 8.84 -31.04 5.79
CA MET A 961 8.27 -30.94 4.46
C MET A 961 6.73 -30.98 4.52
N PRO A 962 6.01 -30.02 3.92
CA PRO A 962 4.56 -30.08 3.82
C PRO A 962 4.11 -31.33 3.05
N PHE A 963 2.93 -31.85 3.37
CA PHE A 963 2.32 -32.92 2.57
C PHE A 963 1.84 -32.38 1.23
N TYR A 964 1.57 -33.26 0.28
CA TYR A 964 0.96 -32.86 -0.98
C TYR A 964 -0.41 -32.20 -0.73
N GLY A 965 -0.63 -31.05 -1.37
CA GLY A 965 -1.83 -30.25 -1.17
C GLY A 965 -1.79 -29.33 0.06
N GLU A 966 -0.67 -29.27 0.78
CA GLU A 966 -0.47 -28.36 1.92
C GLU A 966 0.45 -27.18 1.57
N PRO A 967 0.12 -25.98 2.06
CA PRO A 967 0.93 -24.79 1.83
C PRO A 967 2.11 -24.70 2.81
N LEU A 968 3.08 -23.86 2.47
CA LEU A 968 4.22 -23.55 3.34
C LEU A 968 3.80 -22.66 4.51
N ALA A 969 4.52 -22.76 5.63
CA ALA A 969 4.36 -21.85 6.77
C ALA A 969 5.10 -20.52 6.54
N VAL A 970 4.69 -19.79 5.50
CA VAL A 970 5.26 -18.49 5.14
C VAL A 970 4.16 -17.45 5.17
N ARG A 971 4.23 -16.52 6.14
CA ARG A 971 3.25 -15.45 6.30
C ARG A 971 3.46 -14.33 5.29
N ILE A 972 2.40 -13.89 4.61
CA ILE A 972 2.43 -12.74 3.70
C ILE A 972 1.62 -11.58 4.31
N SER A 973 2.31 -10.49 4.63
CA SER A 973 1.69 -9.26 5.12
C SER A 973 1.85 -8.11 4.13
N ILE A 974 0.73 -7.54 3.70
CA ILE A 974 0.70 -6.33 2.88
C ILE A 974 0.27 -5.18 3.78
N ILE A 975 1.10 -4.15 3.84
CA ILE A 975 0.88 -2.95 4.66
C ILE A 975 0.90 -1.75 3.72
N GLY A 976 -0.28 -1.22 3.41
CA GLY A 976 -0.43 -0.20 2.39
C GLY A 976 -1.84 -0.16 1.86
N SER A 977 -2.03 -0.05 0.55
CA SER A 977 -3.36 -0.10 -0.05
C SER A 977 -3.32 -0.82 -1.39
N ILE A 978 -4.43 -1.43 -1.75
CA ILE A 978 -4.59 -2.14 -3.03
C ILE A 978 -5.69 -1.46 -3.83
N ALA A 979 -5.34 -0.93 -4.99
CA ALA A 979 -6.28 -0.42 -5.96
C ALA A 979 -6.14 -1.14 -7.28
N GLU A 980 -7.26 -1.62 -7.80
CA GLU A 980 -7.31 -2.45 -8.99
C GLU A 980 -8.53 -2.13 -9.83
N ASN A 981 -8.49 -2.47 -11.12
CA ASN A 981 -9.64 -2.28 -11.98
C ASN A 981 -10.80 -3.19 -11.54
N MET A 982 -10.56 -4.48 -11.61
CA MET A 982 -11.48 -5.52 -11.16
C MET A 982 -10.65 -6.66 -10.60
N PRO A 983 -11.02 -7.23 -9.43
CA PRO A 983 -10.40 -8.46 -8.96
C PRO A 983 -10.46 -9.55 -10.03
N ALA A 984 -9.45 -10.41 -10.08
CA ALA A 984 -9.52 -11.59 -10.95
C ALA A 984 -10.79 -12.40 -10.62
N PRO A 985 -11.40 -13.12 -11.57
CA PRO A 985 -12.52 -14.00 -11.26
C PRO A 985 -12.17 -14.96 -10.11
N MET A 986 -13.12 -15.27 -9.23
CA MET A 986 -12.88 -16.13 -8.06
C MET A 986 -12.36 -17.52 -8.45
N SER A 987 -12.68 -18.02 -9.66
CA SER A 987 -12.09 -19.25 -10.19
C SER A 987 -10.55 -19.17 -10.35
N MET A 988 -10.02 -18.00 -10.70
CA MET A 988 -8.57 -17.76 -10.74
C MET A 988 -8.03 -17.47 -9.35
N GLN A 989 -8.74 -16.69 -8.53
CA GLN A 989 -8.32 -16.40 -7.15
C GLN A 989 -8.20 -17.69 -6.33
N ALA A 990 -9.11 -18.63 -6.52
CA ALA A 990 -9.13 -19.93 -5.87
C ALA A 990 -7.81 -20.70 -6.04
N GLU A 991 -7.17 -20.62 -7.22
CA GLU A 991 -5.92 -21.35 -7.48
C GLU A 991 -4.76 -20.89 -6.61
N TRP A 992 -4.62 -19.58 -6.36
CA TRP A 992 -3.60 -19.10 -5.42
C TRP A 992 -4.07 -19.14 -3.98
N LEU A 993 -5.35 -18.92 -3.69
CA LEU A 993 -5.90 -19.06 -2.33
C LEU A 993 -5.74 -20.49 -1.81
N LYS A 994 -5.77 -21.50 -2.70
CA LYS A 994 -5.46 -22.90 -2.38
C LYS A 994 -4.09 -23.08 -1.74
N LYS A 995 -3.09 -22.31 -2.18
CA LYS A 995 -1.66 -22.46 -1.81
C LYS A 995 -1.14 -21.36 -0.90
N TRP A 996 -1.77 -20.20 -0.89
CA TRP A 996 -1.31 -18.99 -0.21
C TRP A 996 -2.42 -18.27 0.57
N GLY A 997 -3.63 -18.82 0.62
CA GLY A 997 -4.74 -18.24 1.40
C GLY A 997 -4.79 -18.70 2.86
N TRP A 998 -4.12 -19.80 3.20
CA TRP A 998 -4.14 -20.41 4.54
C TRP A 998 -2.80 -21.04 4.89
N MET A 999 -2.57 -21.31 6.17
CA MET A 999 -1.47 -22.13 6.68
C MET A 999 -2.00 -23.26 7.58
N PRO A 1000 -1.45 -24.48 7.47
CA PRO A 1000 -1.81 -25.61 8.34
C PRO A 1000 -1.34 -25.36 9.76
N ARG A 1001 -2.15 -25.70 10.77
CA ARG A 1001 -1.75 -25.53 12.19
C ARG A 1001 -0.40 -26.17 12.50
N ARG A 1002 -0.07 -27.30 11.86
CA ARG A 1002 1.19 -28.03 12.07
C ARG A 1002 2.15 -27.80 10.92
N ILE A 1003 3.44 -27.72 11.25
CA ILE A 1003 4.51 -27.63 10.26
C ILE A 1003 4.83 -29.04 9.77
N GLY A 1004 4.38 -29.37 8.55
CA GLY A 1004 4.55 -30.71 7.97
C GLY A 1004 4.04 -31.81 8.90
N GLY A 1005 4.86 -32.84 9.10
CA GLY A 1005 4.62 -33.93 10.05
C GLY A 1005 5.38 -33.79 11.37
N THR A 1006 6.06 -32.67 11.63
CA THR A 1006 6.95 -32.48 12.80
C THR A 1006 6.28 -32.59 14.17
N GLY A 1007 4.95 -32.57 14.23
CA GLY A 1007 4.18 -32.45 15.48
C GLY A 1007 4.11 -31.02 16.04
N ARG A 1008 5.04 -30.14 15.66
CA ARG A 1008 5.10 -28.73 16.09
C ARG A 1008 4.05 -27.88 15.38
N VAL A 1009 3.49 -26.93 16.11
CA VAL A 1009 2.53 -25.97 15.56
C VAL A 1009 3.20 -24.72 14.98
N LEU A 1010 2.46 -23.98 14.17
CA LEU A 1010 2.90 -22.70 13.59
C LEU A 1010 3.38 -21.70 14.66
N PRO A 1011 4.24 -20.74 14.29
CA PRO A 1011 4.62 -19.66 15.20
C PRO A 1011 3.43 -18.83 15.68
N THR A 1012 3.43 -18.39 16.95
CA THR A 1012 2.43 -17.46 17.50
C THR A 1012 2.31 -16.20 16.68
N ALA A 1013 3.45 -15.69 16.16
CA ALA A 1013 3.48 -14.52 15.28
C ALA A 1013 2.68 -14.75 13.97
N HIS A 1014 2.54 -16.00 13.52
CA HIS A 1014 1.79 -16.34 12.31
C HIS A 1014 0.29 -16.49 12.54
N VAL A 1015 -0.17 -16.50 13.80
CA VAL A 1015 -1.58 -16.59 14.17
C VAL A 1015 -2.17 -15.17 14.30
N PRO A 1016 -3.12 -14.76 13.44
CA PRO A 1016 -3.73 -13.44 13.54
C PRO A 1016 -4.55 -13.25 14.82
N GLY A 1017 -4.66 -12.01 15.29
CA GLY A 1017 -5.55 -11.67 16.41
C GLY A 1017 -7.01 -12.05 16.12
N GLY A 1018 -7.71 -12.61 17.12
CA GLY A 1018 -9.10 -13.09 16.99
C GLY A 1018 -9.24 -14.51 16.42
N VAL A 1019 -8.13 -15.18 16.09
CA VAL A 1019 -8.10 -16.62 15.76
C VAL A 1019 -7.70 -17.41 17.01
N LEU A 1020 -8.50 -18.40 17.41
CA LEU A 1020 -8.25 -19.19 18.61
C LEU A 1020 -7.06 -20.14 18.42
N ALA A 1021 -6.19 -20.22 19.45
CA ALA A 1021 -5.19 -21.27 19.56
C ALA A 1021 -5.90 -22.64 19.54
N GLY A 1022 -5.70 -23.42 18.48
CA GLY A 1022 -6.34 -24.72 18.30
C GLY A 1022 -7.11 -24.89 16.98
N GLN A 1023 -7.40 -23.80 16.24
CA GLN A 1023 -7.94 -23.93 14.88
C GLN A 1023 -7.00 -24.73 13.98
N LEU A 1024 -7.57 -25.58 13.12
CA LEU A 1024 -6.81 -26.47 12.23
C LEU A 1024 -6.02 -25.69 11.16
N THR A 1025 -6.50 -24.51 10.79
CA THR A 1025 -5.92 -23.67 9.74
C THR A 1025 -6.00 -22.20 10.13
N VAL A 1026 -5.01 -21.41 9.74
CA VAL A 1026 -4.97 -19.96 9.96
C VAL A 1026 -4.91 -19.20 8.63
N PRO A 1027 -5.36 -17.94 8.55
CA PRO A 1027 -5.21 -17.11 7.35
C PRO A 1027 -3.73 -16.82 7.07
N ASN A 1028 -3.31 -16.84 5.80
CA ASN A 1028 -1.93 -16.55 5.41
C ASN A 1028 -1.73 -15.12 4.88
N MET A 1029 -2.61 -14.68 3.99
CA MET A 1029 -2.50 -13.36 3.35
C MET A 1029 -3.28 -12.31 4.15
N ILE A 1030 -2.56 -11.34 4.70
CA ILE A 1030 -3.12 -10.28 5.56
C ILE A 1030 -2.94 -8.93 4.86
N LEU A 1031 -4.03 -8.18 4.69
CA LEU A 1031 -4.01 -6.81 4.18
C LEU A 1031 -4.32 -5.82 5.30
N ASN A 1032 -3.33 -5.00 5.64
CA ASN A 1032 -3.46 -3.91 6.59
C ASN A 1032 -3.27 -2.58 5.88
N TYR A 1033 -4.15 -1.63 6.13
CA TYR A 1033 -3.94 -0.27 5.64
C TYR A 1033 -2.84 0.43 6.43
N ASP A 1034 -1.88 1.03 5.74
CA ASP A 1034 -0.86 1.85 6.41
C ASP A 1034 -1.48 3.22 6.75
N PRO A 1035 -1.68 3.56 8.04
CA PRO A 1035 -2.28 4.83 8.44
C PRO A 1035 -1.49 6.05 7.97
N VAL A 1036 -0.19 5.89 7.68
CA VAL A 1036 0.66 6.92 7.10
C VAL A 1036 0.17 7.37 5.73
N LEU A 1037 -0.47 6.49 4.96
CA LEU A 1037 -1.03 6.83 3.64
C LEU A 1037 -2.12 7.88 3.71
N ALA A 1038 -2.78 7.90 4.86
CA ALA A 1038 -3.79 8.86 5.17
C ALA A 1038 -3.18 10.13 5.72
N THR A 1039 -2.31 10.04 6.73
CA THR A 1039 -1.84 11.22 7.47
C THR A 1039 -0.73 11.99 6.77
N ALA A 1040 0.02 11.33 5.88
CA ALA A 1040 1.32 11.79 5.36
C ALA A 1040 2.28 12.28 6.46
N ALA A 1041 2.16 11.71 7.66
CA ALA A 1041 2.94 12.08 8.83
C ALA A 1041 3.23 10.86 9.72
N VAL A 1042 4.33 10.94 10.46
CA VAL A 1042 4.76 9.95 11.45
C VAL A 1042 5.10 10.65 12.77
N PRO A 1043 5.09 9.95 13.91
CA PRO A 1043 5.59 10.51 15.16
C PRO A 1043 7.03 10.99 15.03
N GLN A 1044 7.34 12.13 15.66
CA GLN A 1044 8.71 12.66 15.68
C GLN A 1044 9.69 11.71 16.39
N ASN A 1045 9.21 10.97 17.40
CA ASN A 1045 9.99 9.97 18.14
C ASN A 1045 9.04 8.89 18.73
N ASP A 1046 9.61 7.88 19.39
CA ASP A 1046 8.88 6.74 19.98
C ASP A 1046 8.20 7.06 21.33
N THR A 1047 8.08 8.34 21.70
CA THR A 1047 7.34 8.70 22.91
C THR A 1047 5.84 8.80 22.62
N PRO A 1048 4.99 8.30 23.54
CA PRO A 1048 3.53 8.44 23.51
C PRO A 1048 3.00 9.84 23.11
N THR A 1049 3.65 10.89 23.58
CA THR A 1049 3.21 12.29 23.39
C THR A 1049 3.92 13.02 22.25
N ALA A 1050 4.62 12.31 21.36
CA ALA A 1050 5.39 12.93 20.29
C ALA A 1050 4.48 13.65 19.28
N PRO A 1051 4.77 14.92 18.91
CA PRO A 1051 4.08 15.58 17.80
C PRO A 1051 4.26 14.80 16.49
N LEU A 1052 3.33 14.97 15.57
CA LEU A 1052 3.44 14.42 14.23
C LEU A 1052 4.39 15.27 13.38
N GLU A 1053 5.20 14.59 12.59
CA GLU A 1053 6.07 15.20 11.61
C GLU A 1053 5.68 14.74 10.21
N ALA A 1054 5.49 15.71 9.32
CA ALA A 1054 5.16 15.45 7.93
C ALA A 1054 6.30 14.68 7.24
N ILE A 1055 5.93 13.68 6.45
CA ILE A 1055 6.89 12.90 5.66
C ILE A 1055 7.39 13.70 4.46
N ARG A 1056 6.51 14.50 3.85
CA ARG A 1056 6.84 15.35 2.71
C ARG A 1056 6.25 16.74 2.88
N LEU A 1057 7.08 17.73 2.59
CA LEU A 1057 6.72 19.15 2.59
C LEU A 1057 7.05 19.75 1.23
N ASP A 1058 6.29 20.76 0.83
CA ASP A 1058 6.67 21.63 -0.28
C ASP A 1058 7.67 22.71 0.16
N SER A 1059 8.10 23.56 -0.77
CA SER A 1059 9.07 24.63 -0.53
C SER A 1059 8.61 25.70 0.48
N VAL A 1060 7.32 25.72 0.84
CA VAL A 1060 6.71 26.69 1.77
C VAL A 1060 6.30 25.98 3.08
N GLY A 1061 6.65 24.71 3.26
CA GLY A 1061 6.35 23.94 4.48
C GLY A 1061 4.92 23.39 4.55
N ARG A 1062 4.18 23.32 3.43
CA ARG A 1062 2.87 22.67 3.38
C ARG A 1062 3.02 21.17 3.13
N ILE A 1063 2.15 20.38 3.76
CA ILE A 1063 2.14 18.93 3.62
C ILE A 1063 1.79 18.51 2.19
N LEU A 1064 2.52 17.51 1.70
CA LEU A 1064 2.29 16.83 0.42
C LEU A 1064 1.77 15.39 0.66
N PRO A 1065 1.13 14.77 -0.34
CA PRO A 1065 0.83 13.34 -0.30
C PRO A 1065 2.10 12.51 0.03
N PRO A 1066 1.94 11.32 0.63
CA PRO A 1066 3.06 10.54 1.18
C PRO A 1066 4.01 10.00 0.11
N ALA A 1067 3.59 9.89 -1.15
CA ALA A 1067 4.44 9.52 -2.28
C ALA A 1067 4.39 10.61 -3.39
N PRO A 1068 5.48 10.80 -4.15
CA PRO A 1068 5.61 11.88 -5.12
C PRO A 1068 4.76 11.69 -6.38
N ARG A 1069 4.28 12.81 -6.93
CA ARG A 1069 3.71 12.91 -8.30
C ARG A 1069 2.55 11.96 -8.61
N LEU A 1070 1.80 11.55 -7.59
CA LEU A 1070 0.67 10.63 -7.75
C LEU A 1070 -0.39 11.14 -8.74
N PRO A 1071 -1.07 10.23 -9.46
CA PRO A 1071 -2.20 10.58 -10.30
C PRO A 1071 -3.42 10.94 -9.43
N VAL A 1072 -4.32 11.75 -9.97
CA VAL A 1072 -5.51 12.24 -9.25
C VAL A 1072 -6.75 11.76 -10.00
N SER A 1073 -7.78 11.38 -9.25
CA SER A 1073 -9.10 11.02 -9.78
C SER A 1073 -9.72 12.21 -10.52
N PRO A 1074 -10.36 12.00 -11.68
CA PRO A 1074 -11.17 13.03 -12.33
C PRO A 1074 -12.39 13.48 -11.51
N THR A 1075 -12.83 12.69 -10.52
CA THR A 1075 -13.99 12.99 -9.68
C THR A 1075 -13.67 14.05 -8.62
N LEU A 1076 -14.61 14.97 -8.43
CA LEU A 1076 -14.58 16.02 -7.40
C LEU A 1076 -15.80 15.90 -6.51
N ALA A 1077 -15.61 15.97 -5.19
CA ALA A 1077 -16.68 16.13 -4.22
C ALA A 1077 -16.70 17.56 -3.68
N TYR A 1078 -17.86 18.19 -3.51
CA TYR A 1078 -17.98 19.54 -2.95
C TYR A 1078 -18.37 19.50 -1.48
N PHE A 1079 -17.86 20.44 -0.68
CA PHE A 1079 -18.27 20.55 0.72
C PHE A 1079 -19.76 20.95 0.83
N GLY A 1080 -20.53 20.16 1.58
CA GLY A 1080 -21.98 20.34 1.70
C GLY A 1080 -22.79 19.59 0.63
N ASP A 1081 -22.13 18.93 -0.34
CA ASP A 1081 -22.75 17.82 -1.04
C ASP A 1081 -22.95 16.67 -0.03
N ILE A 1082 -24.05 15.94 -0.19
CA ILE A 1082 -24.42 14.85 0.73
C ILE A 1082 -23.46 13.64 0.57
N ASN A 1083 -22.52 13.69 -0.39
CA ASN A 1083 -21.58 12.62 -0.74
C ASN A 1083 -20.13 13.15 -0.86
N PRO A 1084 -19.27 12.98 0.16
CA PRO A 1084 -17.83 12.83 -0.02
C PRO A 1084 -17.45 11.44 -0.53
#